data_AF-A0A948M581-F1
#
_entry.id   AF-A0A948M581-F1
#
_cell.length_a   1.000
_cell.length_b   1.000
_cell.length_c   1.000
_cell.angle_alpha   90.00
_cell.angle_beta   90.00
_cell.angle_gamma   90.00
#
_symmetry.space_group_name_H-M   'P 1'
#
loop_
_entity.id
_entity.type
_entity.pdbx_description
1 polymer ?
#
loop_
_entity_poly.entity_id
_entity_poly.type
_entity_poly.pdbx_seq_one_letter_code
_entity_poly.pdbx_strand_id
1 'polypeptide(L)'
;EKVLRTFLALDRNFREIYSLHGRFKDKAIVLWGRYRDDIYDGINIYSIGNPWFITTLWRIRYLMVVIKQMLITGQITIETKTHLEFLATFGIDTAAFNLDVGNIITNRDTKFLKLIDILLNAVDKNIETILQFIPPNGSISEQINRTTGVPQGARNLIWSHREMVRTAIQRKNLLDLIKQFRRDDCIILHLNSRAVGAKIKNGRVISGTFKDIERMFPKIKELGFGAVYLMGIHPVGNLSLKINREEKDDPEASLYFVRDESGQIISVIRERFFVGDETRVGSCFSVADYLAVNPELGAIEDFKRLVTKAHSIGLKVIIDFVGNHTAADSKIVEEHPEYYIHRTLTPEEAGLSDKDLLDYYPGYFVHYSRKLRQRIMVAHGKHPDYAAWTDTAQLDYTNPDLRQYMLKVIKFWLPLVDGLRCDAALLLFRNQIRAVWYPSLPEEEFNRRLPKEFCEEMIKAVKSVNPGFIFIAESFGLQQGEPQQHGFDITYDKYIYDLLAPFYHNLPGAKDYLRRSPLGYLQRCLHFIENHDTQRARIEFKEAAQAVAAILYTIPGNPLFYQGQIEGATQPLTASIITPGIGETVNLEAREFYRKLLCIINEPVFRYGNLSVLDSPNEVFAYVRHWQDKVILILVNYSDNPVPITLSLKNISIDIKDSSDIYYFLADKLSGNTFIQSGSDLLNNGFSCTLKGYQIFILDVASYEHSSSPIKRIGILTGGRQVQVCYSGNDREEYLKTNQALSTLQSSSPVESRKVFASSPISGNGAARLERTKQGVDENIKDKIIAARIKNWLDMPVPPRRLGNIISQKKWETLEGLFSQD
;
A
#
# COMPACT_ATOMS: atom_id res chain seq x y z
N GLU A 1 -19.80 9.65 28.54
CA GLU A 1 -19.99 10.84 29.42
C GLU A 1 -19.25 10.79 30.77
N LYS A 2 -19.71 10.02 31.79
CA LYS A 2 -19.12 10.07 33.16
C LYS A 2 -17.60 9.89 33.18
N VAL A 3 -17.09 8.92 32.41
CA VAL A 3 -15.64 8.65 32.30
C VAL A 3 -14.87 9.84 31.73
N LEU A 4 -15.40 10.51 30.70
CA LEU A 4 -14.75 11.68 30.09
C LEU A 4 -14.74 12.88 31.03
N ARG A 5 -15.81 13.10 31.79
CA ARG A 5 -15.84 14.15 32.82
C ARG A 5 -14.81 13.91 33.91
N THR A 6 -14.69 12.67 34.39
CA THR A 6 -13.65 12.30 35.37
C THR A 6 -12.26 12.51 34.78
N PHE A 7 -12.02 12.10 33.54
CA PHE A 7 -10.75 12.30 32.85
C PHE A 7 -10.39 13.80 32.77
N LEU A 8 -11.32 14.65 32.30
CA LEU A 8 -11.12 16.09 32.19
C LEU A 8 -10.89 16.75 33.56
N ALA A 9 -11.59 16.31 34.59
CA ALA A 9 -11.39 16.81 35.95
C ALA A 9 -9.99 16.45 36.47
N LEU A 10 -9.51 15.22 36.25
CA LEU A 10 -8.15 14.83 36.61
C LEU A 10 -7.10 15.63 35.82
N ASP A 11 -7.32 15.81 34.51
CA ASP A 11 -6.40 16.56 33.65
C ASP A 11 -6.25 18.02 34.09
N ARG A 12 -7.37 18.70 34.39
CA ARG A 12 -7.37 20.08 34.91
C ARG A 12 -6.68 20.18 36.26
N ASN A 13 -7.02 19.30 37.20
CA ASN A 13 -6.42 19.33 38.53
C ASN A 13 -4.90 19.10 38.48
N PHE A 14 -4.42 18.03 37.82
CA PHE A 14 -2.99 17.75 37.79
C PHE A 14 -2.18 18.80 37.03
N ARG A 15 -2.78 19.43 36.02
CA ARG A 15 -2.15 20.55 35.32
C ARG A 15 -1.81 21.70 36.26
N GLU A 16 -2.68 22.02 37.21
CA GLU A 16 -2.48 23.10 38.18
C GLU A 16 -1.56 22.70 39.34
N ILE A 17 -1.54 21.43 39.73
CA ILE A 17 -0.75 20.96 40.89
C ILE A 17 0.76 21.01 40.62
N TYR A 18 1.21 20.77 39.38
CA TYR A 18 2.64 20.68 39.07
C TYR A 18 3.15 21.87 38.25
N SER A 19 4.05 22.66 38.84
CA SER A 19 4.69 23.80 38.17
C SER A 19 5.56 23.38 36.97
N LEU A 20 6.00 22.12 36.93
CA LEU A 20 6.73 21.52 35.81
C LEU A 20 6.01 21.69 34.46
N HIS A 21 4.68 21.71 34.44
CA HIS A 21 3.91 21.89 33.20
C HIS A 21 4.19 23.22 32.50
N GLY A 22 4.60 24.27 33.23
CA GLY A 22 4.96 25.56 32.64
C GLY A 22 6.15 25.50 31.68
N ARG A 23 6.90 24.39 31.68
CA ARG A 23 8.02 24.15 30.75
C ARG A 23 7.58 23.58 29.40
N PHE A 24 6.37 23.03 29.30
CA PHE A 24 5.89 22.44 28.06
C PHE A 24 5.28 23.50 27.16
N LYS A 25 5.81 23.62 25.92
CA LYS A 25 5.21 24.49 24.89
C LYS A 25 3.82 23.97 24.47
N ASP A 26 3.66 22.65 24.44
CA ASP A 26 2.42 22.01 24.06
C ASP A 26 1.53 21.80 25.30
N LYS A 27 0.40 22.50 25.33
CA LYS A 27 -0.57 22.40 26.43
C LYS A 27 -1.29 21.06 26.47
N ALA A 28 -1.21 20.20 25.44
CA ALA A 28 -1.79 18.85 25.53
C ALA A 28 -1.02 17.90 26.46
N ILE A 29 0.20 18.29 26.86
CA ILE A 29 1.05 17.51 27.76
C ILE A 29 0.63 17.75 29.22
N VAL A 30 0.15 16.69 29.87
CA VAL A 30 -0.16 16.69 31.31
C VAL A 30 0.36 15.42 31.94
N LEU A 31 1.18 15.58 32.96
CA LEU A 31 1.69 14.55 33.83
C LEU A 31 0.71 14.32 34.96
N TRP A 32 0.36 13.06 35.21
CA TRP A 32 -0.54 12.66 36.31
C TRP A 32 0.29 12.07 37.45
N GLY A 33 -0.18 12.19 38.69
CA GLY A 33 0.53 11.65 39.84
C GLY A 33 -0.30 11.68 41.11
N ARG A 34 0.25 12.23 42.19
CA ARG A 34 -0.43 12.37 43.48
C ARG A 34 -0.57 13.84 43.88
N TYR A 35 -1.38 14.07 44.91
CA TYR A 35 -1.64 15.41 45.46
C TYR A 35 -0.39 16.01 46.11
N ARG A 36 -0.37 17.34 46.24
CA ARG A 36 0.83 18.08 46.64
C ARG A 36 1.34 17.71 48.03
N ASP A 37 0.44 17.37 48.94
CA ASP A 37 0.75 17.09 50.35
C ASP A 37 1.38 15.71 50.55
N ASP A 38 1.39 14.86 49.52
CA ASP A 38 2.14 13.61 49.57
C ASP A 38 3.64 13.89 49.39
N ILE A 39 4.35 13.84 50.50
CA ILE A 39 5.81 14.07 50.59
C ILE A 39 6.58 12.76 50.80
N TYR A 40 5.93 11.60 50.68
CA TYR A 40 6.56 10.30 50.84
C TYR A 40 6.77 9.62 49.48
N ASP A 41 8.01 9.26 49.17
CA ASP A 41 8.39 8.61 47.89
C ASP A 41 8.98 7.21 48.05
N GLY A 42 8.65 6.54 49.17
CA GLY A 42 9.17 5.21 49.49
C GLY A 42 10.59 5.21 50.08
N ILE A 43 11.34 6.31 49.95
CA ILE A 43 12.72 6.44 50.42
C ILE A 43 12.89 7.63 51.37
N ASN A 44 12.29 8.78 51.04
CA ASN A 44 12.36 10.04 51.79
C ASN A 44 10.98 10.44 52.30
N ILE A 45 10.94 11.04 53.50
CA ILE A 45 9.73 11.60 54.13
C ILE A 45 9.53 13.10 53.84
N TYR A 46 10.41 13.71 53.04
CA TYR A 46 10.37 15.11 52.61
C TYR A 46 10.50 15.25 51.09
N SER A 47 10.03 14.24 50.34
CA SER A 47 10.12 14.24 48.89
C SER A 47 9.34 15.38 48.28
N ILE A 48 9.89 15.94 47.21
CA ILE A 48 9.22 16.91 46.35
C ILE A 48 8.88 16.30 44.97
N GLY A 49 9.01 14.98 44.82
CA GLY A 49 8.47 14.19 43.71
C GLY A 49 6.95 14.24 43.68
N ASN A 50 6.34 14.31 42.49
CA ASN A 50 4.90 14.12 42.18
C ASN A 50 4.63 14.68 40.76
N PRO A 51 5.08 14.06 39.66
CA PRO A 51 4.21 13.17 38.89
C PRO A 51 4.69 11.71 38.89
N TRP A 52 3.81 10.77 38.51
CA TRP A 52 4.12 9.33 38.44
C TRP A 52 4.15 8.83 37.00
N PHE A 53 5.14 8.00 36.67
CA PHE A 53 5.21 7.33 35.38
C PHE A 53 3.97 6.46 35.13
N ILE A 54 3.55 5.69 36.14
CA ILE A 54 2.41 4.75 36.05
C ILE A 54 1.11 5.48 35.64
N THR A 55 0.74 6.53 36.36
CA THR A 55 -0.50 7.27 36.11
C THR A 55 -0.45 8.10 34.84
N THR A 56 0.73 8.66 34.51
CA THR A 56 0.88 9.42 33.27
C THR A 56 0.81 8.48 32.05
N LEU A 57 1.47 7.32 32.09
CA LEU A 57 1.38 6.32 31.03
C LEU A 57 -0.05 5.74 30.92
N TRP A 58 -0.78 5.63 32.03
CA TRP A 58 -2.20 5.28 32.00
C TRP A 58 -3.04 6.32 31.26
N ARG A 59 -2.84 7.62 31.51
CA ARG A 59 -3.51 8.72 30.78
C ARG A 59 -3.30 8.59 29.27
N ILE A 60 -2.06 8.37 28.85
CA ILE A 60 -1.70 8.20 27.43
C ILE A 60 -2.40 6.97 26.83
N ARG A 61 -2.34 5.83 27.52
CA ARG A 61 -3.00 4.60 27.04
C ARG A 61 -4.52 4.74 27.00
N TYR A 62 -5.12 5.51 27.89
CA TYR A 62 -6.55 5.79 27.83
C TYR A 62 -6.91 6.49 26.51
N LEU A 63 -6.13 7.49 26.09
CA LEU A 63 -6.29 8.10 24.77
C LEU A 63 -6.12 7.05 23.65
N MET A 64 -5.12 6.17 23.72
CA MET A 64 -4.96 5.09 22.74
C MET A 64 -6.18 4.16 22.68
N VAL A 65 -6.84 3.86 23.80
CA VAL A 65 -8.09 3.08 23.83
C VAL A 65 -9.20 3.83 23.11
N VAL A 66 -9.33 5.14 23.35
CA VAL A 66 -10.33 5.98 22.65
C VAL A 66 -10.10 5.96 21.14
N ILE A 67 -8.86 6.19 20.68
CA ILE A 67 -8.50 6.14 19.26
C ILE A 67 -8.82 4.74 18.69
N LYS A 68 -8.44 3.67 19.40
CA LYS A 68 -8.75 2.29 19.00
C LYS A 68 -10.25 2.09 18.82
N GLN A 69 -11.05 2.59 19.76
CA GLN A 69 -12.50 2.46 19.68
C GLN A 69 -13.08 3.23 18.50
N MET A 70 -12.64 4.46 18.25
CA MET A 70 -13.04 5.26 17.09
C MET A 70 -12.74 4.54 15.77
N LEU A 71 -11.58 3.90 15.66
CA LEU A 71 -11.21 3.08 14.51
C LEU A 71 -12.13 1.87 14.38
N ILE A 72 -12.35 1.10 15.45
CA ILE A 72 -13.20 -0.11 15.40
C ILE A 72 -14.64 0.24 14.99
N THR A 73 -15.20 1.32 15.54
CA THR A 73 -16.56 1.75 15.19
C THR A 73 -16.64 2.43 13.83
N GLY A 74 -15.50 2.90 13.30
CA GLY A 74 -15.43 3.70 12.08
C GLY A 74 -16.19 5.02 12.17
N GLN A 75 -16.42 5.53 13.38
CA GLN A 75 -17.10 6.80 13.60
C GLN A 75 -16.65 7.49 14.89
N ILE A 76 -16.62 8.83 14.85
CA ILE A 76 -16.45 9.72 15.98
C ILE A 76 -17.80 10.41 16.21
N THR A 77 -18.47 10.06 17.31
CA THR A 77 -19.76 10.63 17.69
C THR A 77 -19.56 11.72 18.75
N ILE A 78 -20.11 12.90 18.51
CA ILE A 78 -20.04 14.05 19.43
C ILE A 78 -21.43 14.24 20.05
N GLU A 79 -21.70 13.58 21.16
CA GLU A 79 -23.04 13.62 21.78
C GLU A 79 -23.22 14.78 22.76
N THR A 80 -22.12 15.32 23.29
CA THR A 80 -22.13 16.30 24.38
C THR A 80 -20.96 17.28 24.24
N LYS A 81 -21.07 18.45 24.88
CA LYS A 81 -19.97 19.42 24.96
C LYS A 81 -18.70 18.82 25.61
N THR A 82 -18.85 17.84 26.50
CA THR A 82 -17.73 17.14 27.12
C THR A 82 -16.88 16.38 26.09
N HIS A 83 -17.47 15.87 25.02
CA HIS A 83 -16.69 15.26 23.92
C HIS A 83 -15.82 16.30 23.22
N LEU A 84 -16.37 17.49 22.93
CA LEU A 84 -15.61 18.59 22.31
C LEU A 84 -14.45 19.05 23.21
N GLU A 85 -14.69 19.22 24.51
CA GLU A 85 -13.66 19.58 25.49
C GLU A 85 -12.55 18.52 25.58
N PHE A 86 -12.91 17.24 25.52
CA PHE A 86 -11.95 16.14 25.50
C PHE A 86 -11.05 16.18 24.26
N LEU A 87 -11.63 16.36 23.07
CA LEU A 87 -10.87 16.45 21.82
C LEU A 87 -9.94 17.68 21.83
N ALA A 88 -10.43 18.83 22.29
CA ALA A 88 -9.64 20.05 22.41
C ALA A 88 -8.43 19.91 23.35
N THR A 89 -8.57 19.11 24.42
CA THR A 89 -7.47 18.82 25.36
C THR A 89 -6.27 18.16 24.67
N PHE A 90 -6.49 17.47 23.54
CA PHE A 90 -5.45 16.81 22.75
C PHE A 90 -5.11 17.55 21.46
N GLY A 91 -5.39 18.86 21.39
CA GLY A 91 -4.93 19.72 20.30
C GLY A 91 -5.83 19.73 19.07
N ILE A 92 -7.05 19.20 19.15
CA ILE A 92 -8.05 19.37 18.08
C ILE A 92 -8.70 20.75 18.22
N ASP A 93 -8.56 21.57 17.19
CA ASP A 93 -9.32 22.81 17.06
C ASP A 93 -10.75 22.49 16.59
N THR A 94 -11.67 22.41 17.54
CA THR A 94 -13.06 22.03 17.24
C THR A 94 -13.76 23.05 16.34
N ALA A 95 -13.38 24.33 16.39
CA ALA A 95 -13.94 25.36 15.54
C ALA A 95 -13.42 25.22 14.10
N ALA A 96 -12.10 25.08 13.92
CA ALA A 96 -11.50 24.90 12.59
C ALA A 96 -11.99 23.62 11.88
N PHE A 97 -12.32 22.58 12.63
CA PHE A 97 -12.87 21.33 12.08
C PHE A 97 -14.40 21.35 11.90
N ASN A 98 -15.09 22.45 12.27
CA ASN A 98 -16.55 22.57 12.32
C ASN A 98 -17.20 21.41 13.10
N LEU A 99 -16.72 21.16 14.32
CA LEU A 99 -17.23 20.12 15.21
C LEU A 99 -18.22 20.71 16.22
N ASP A 100 -19.43 20.17 16.25
CA ASP A 100 -20.50 20.55 17.16
C ASP A 100 -21.25 19.32 17.72
N VAL A 101 -22.02 19.53 18.78
CA VAL A 101 -22.87 18.53 19.40
C VAL A 101 -23.90 18.02 18.38
N GLY A 102 -24.03 16.69 18.29
CA GLY A 102 -24.84 16.00 17.30
C GLY A 102 -24.06 15.58 16.04
N ASN A 103 -22.80 15.99 15.88
CA ASN A 103 -21.98 15.53 14.75
C ASN A 103 -21.62 14.05 14.88
N ILE A 104 -21.72 13.33 13.75
CA ILE A 104 -21.23 11.97 13.57
C ILE A 104 -20.26 11.98 12.39
N ILE A 105 -18.97 11.87 12.70
CA ILE A 105 -17.91 11.86 11.70
C ILE A 105 -17.59 10.41 11.40
N THR A 106 -17.94 9.93 10.21
CA THR A 106 -17.69 8.53 9.82
C THR A 106 -16.35 8.40 9.11
N ASN A 107 -15.83 7.19 8.99
CA ASN A 107 -14.63 6.86 8.22
C ASN A 107 -14.71 7.18 6.72
N ARG A 108 -15.87 7.63 6.20
CA ARG A 108 -16.03 8.15 4.85
C ARG A 108 -15.71 9.64 4.75
N ASP A 109 -15.67 10.35 5.88
CA ASP A 109 -15.29 11.76 5.94
C ASP A 109 -13.77 11.90 5.97
N THR A 110 -13.23 12.73 5.08
CA THR A 110 -11.81 13.10 5.04
C THR A 110 -11.28 13.65 6.38
N LYS A 111 -12.15 14.19 7.24
CA LYS A 111 -11.82 14.65 8.59
C LYS A 111 -11.55 13.51 9.56
N PHE A 112 -12.12 12.33 9.36
CA PHE A 112 -12.00 11.21 10.31
C PHE A 112 -10.55 10.82 10.56
N LEU A 113 -9.80 10.49 9.49
CA LEU A 113 -8.39 10.10 9.61
C LEU A 113 -7.52 11.28 10.08
N LYS A 114 -7.83 12.51 9.68
CA LYS A 114 -7.12 13.71 10.18
C LYS A 114 -7.26 13.87 11.69
N LEU A 115 -8.45 13.62 12.24
CA LEU A 115 -8.67 13.66 13.69
C LEU A 115 -7.93 12.52 14.40
N ILE A 116 -7.95 11.31 13.84
CA ILE A 116 -7.14 10.18 14.36
C ILE A 116 -5.64 10.54 14.38
N ASP A 117 -5.14 11.19 13.34
CA ASP A 117 -3.72 11.57 13.22
C ASP A 117 -3.31 12.62 14.26
N ILE A 118 -4.16 13.62 14.50
CA ILE A 118 -3.92 14.63 15.55
C ILE A 118 -3.87 13.95 16.93
N LEU A 119 -4.81 13.04 17.22
CA LEU A 119 -4.84 12.32 18.49
C LEU A 119 -3.64 11.37 18.65
N LEU A 120 -3.23 10.70 17.58
CA LEU A 120 -2.02 9.85 17.59
C LEU A 120 -0.75 10.69 17.80
N ASN A 121 -0.65 11.86 17.17
CA ASN A 121 0.45 12.79 17.40
C ASN A 121 0.47 13.29 18.86
N ALA A 122 -0.70 13.54 19.46
CA ALA A 122 -0.79 13.87 20.87
C ALA A 122 -0.30 12.72 21.76
N VAL A 123 -0.61 11.46 21.43
CA VAL A 123 -0.05 10.27 22.10
C VAL A 123 1.49 10.28 22.03
N ASP A 124 2.04 10.47 20.83
CA ASP A 124 3.48 10.38 20.60
C ASP A 124 4.26 11.48 21.34
N LYS A 125 3.80 12.73 21.24
CA LYS A 125 4.39 13.86 21.99
C LYS A 125 4.37 13.65 23.50
N ASN A 126 3.28 13.09 24.03
CA ASN A 126 3.19 12.80 25.46
C ASN A 126 4.18 11.70 25.87
N ILE A 127 4.37 10.66 25.05
CA ILE A 127 5.38 9.61 25.30
C ILE A 127 6.79 10.21 25.24
N GLU A 128 7.11 10.96 24.18
CA GLU A 128 8.41 11.62 24.01
C GLU A 128 8.77 12.48 25.21
N THR A 129 7.80 13.23 25.73
CA THR A 129 8.01 14.08 26.91
C THR A 129 8.33 13.26 28.16
N ILE A 130 7.65 12.12 28.37
CA ILE A 130 7.95 11.23 29.50
C ILE A 130 9.36 10.65 29.38
N LEU A 131 9.78 10.27 28.18
CA LEU A 131 11.09 9.67 27.95
C LEU A 131 12.24 10.64 28.29
N GLN A 132 12.02 11.95 28.21
CA GLN A 132 13.02 12.96 28.62
C GLN A 132 13.36 12.91 30.12
N PHE A 133 12.46 12.38 30.94
CA PHE A 133 12.70 12.21 32.37
C PHE A 133 13.38 10.89 32.71
N ILE A 134 13.62 10.01 31.73
CA ILE A 134 14.32 8.75 31.96
C ILE A 134 15.83 8.99 31.73
N PRO A 135 16.69 8.71 32.72
CA PRO A 135 18.12 8.90 32.54
C PRO A 135 18.67 7.97 31.44
N PRO A 136 19.83 8.29 30.83
CA PRO A 136 20.44 7.48 29.77
C PRO A 136 20.66 6.02 30.19
N ASN A 137 20.84 5.77 31.49
CA ASN A 137 21.00 4.43 32.05
C ASN A 137 19.70 3.59 32.07
N GLY A 138 18.61 4.09 31.53
CA GLY A 138 17.32 3.39 31.45
C GLY A 138 16.58 3.23 32.77
N SER A 139 17.11 3.76 33.88
CA SER A 139 16.51 3.60 35.21
C SER A 139 15.23 4.42 35.36
N ILE A 140 14.08 3.76 35.34
CA ILE A 140 12.79 4.43 35.58
C ILE A 140 12.50 4.45 37.08
N SER A 141 12.43 5.64 37.65
CA SER A 141 12.10 5.83 39.08
C SER A 141 10.57 5.80 39.29
N GLU A 142 10.15 5.76 40.55
CA GLU A 142 8.73 5.84 40.90
C GLU A 142 8.11 7.17 40.44
N GLN A 143 8.79 8.29 40.72
CA GLN A 143 8.24 9.64 40.56
C GLN A 143 9.19 10.57 39.79
N ILE A 144 8.66 11.72 39.42
CA ILE A 144 9.37 12.84 38.82
C ILE A 144 9.22 14.06 39.75
N ASN A 145 10.27 14.86 39.92
CA ASN A 145 10.21 16.10 40.68
C ASN A 145 9.23 17.08 40.01
N ARG A 146 8.22 17.53 40.78
CA ARG A 146 7.11 18.37 40.28
C ARG A 146 7.48 19.78 39.83
N THR A 147 8.75 20.17 40.01
CA THR A 147 9.30 21.46 39.57
C THR A 147 10.45 21.27 38.57
N THR A 148 11.36 20.34 38.84
CA THR A 148 12.62 20.23 38.10
C THR A 148 12.60 19.16 37.01
N GLY A 149 11.73 18.16 37.09
CA GLY A 149 11.73 17.01 36.19
C GLY A 149 12.75 15.91 36.55
N VAL A 150 13.52 16.08 37.63
CA VAL A 150 14.50 15.07 38.05
C VAL A 150 13.78 13.84 38.63
N PRO A 151 14.14 12.60 38.25
CA PRO A 151 13.54 11.38 38.84
C PRO A 151 13.75 11.27 40.35
N GLN A 152 12.71 10.88 41.08
CA GLN A 152 12.71 10.73 42.55
C GLN A 152 11.96 9.45 43.01
N GLY A 153 12.15 9.08 44.26
CA GLY A 153 11.61 7.85 44.86
C GLY A 153 12.37 6.58 44.45
N ALA A 154 11.70 5.43 44.57
CA ALA A 154 12.29 4.12 44.29
C ALA A 154 12.87 4.05 42.88
N ARG A 155 14.20 3.82 42.79
CA ARG A 155 14.88 3.58 41.52
C ARG A 155 14.48 2.22 40.97
N ASN A 156 14.37 2.11 39.65
CA ASN A 156 14.04 0.86 38.96
C ASN A 156 12.73 0.23 39.43
N LEU A 157 11.69 1.04 39.66
CA LEU A 157 10.41 0.49 40.09
C LEU A 157 9.83 -0.40 38.98
N ILE A 158 9.62 -1.67 39.32
CA ILE A 158 9.12 -2.71 38.39
C ILE A 158 7.81 -2.26 37.74
N TRP A 159 6.93 -1.64 38.51
CA TRP A 159 5.64 -1.15 38.03
C TRP A 159 5.79 -0.06 36.96
N SER A 160 6.71 0.89 37.13
CA SER A 160 6.99 1.93 36.11
C SER A 160 7.51 1.30 34.81
N HIS A 161 8.39 0.30 34.90
CA HIS A 161 8.90 -0.43 33.73
C HIS A 161 7.79 -1.21 33.02
N ARG A 162 6.97 -1.94 33.77
CA ARG A 162 5.82 -2.70 33.24
C ARG A 162 4.88 -1.79 32.46
N GLU A 163 4.56 -0.61 33.00
CA GLU A 163 3.64 0.31 32.34
C GLU A 163 4.25 0.94 31.08
N MET A 164 5.56 1.15 31.04
CA MET A 164 6.26 1.57 29.81
C MET A 164 6.15 0.51 28.71
N VAL A 165 6.44 -0.75 29.06
CA VAL A 165 6.33 -1.88 28.11
C VAL A 165 4.90 -2.03 27.60
N ARG A 166 3.91 -1.98 28.49
CA ARG A 166 2.49 -2.05 28.10
C ARG A 166 2.08 -0.91 27.17
N THR A 167 2.58 0.30 27.43
CA THR A 167 2.32 1.46 26.57
C THR A 167 2.92 1.25 25.18
N ALA A 168 4.14 0.72 25.10
CA ALA A 168 4.78 0.39 23.82
C ALA A 168 4.00 -0.68 23.03
N ILE A 169 3.58 -1.77 23.69
CA ILE A 169 2.77 -2.83 23.07
C ILE A 169 1.44 -2.26 22.57
N GLN A 170 0.74 -1.48 23.39
CA GLN A 170 -0.55 -0.90 23.02
C GLN A 170 -0.41 0.09 21.86
N ARG A 171 0.66 0.90 21.84
CA ARG A 171 0.98 1.80 20.73
C ARG A 171 1.21 1.02 19.44
N LYS A 172 2.01 -0.05 19.48
CA LYS A 172 2.26 -0.92 18.32
C LYS A 172 0.95 -1.47 17.77
N ASN A 173 0.11 -2.06 18.63
CA ASN A 173 -1.19 -2.59 18.25
C ASN A 173 -2.11 -1.52 17.65
N LEU A 174 -2.09 -0.30 18.19
CA LEU A 174 -2.85 0.82 17.66
C LEU A 174 -2.35 1.23 16.27
N LEU A 175 -1.03 1.32 16.06
CA LEU A 175 -0.46 1.64 14.75
C LEU A 175 -0.80 0.57 13.71
N ASP A 176 -0.76 -0.70 14.09
CA ASP A 176 -1.13 -1.78 13.18
C ASP A 176 -2.63 -1.72 12.82
N LEU A 177 -3.50 -1.37 13.76
CA LEU A 177 -4.91 -1.12 13.48
C LEU A 177 -5.10 0.12 12.57
N ILE A 178 -4.37 1.21 12.79
CA ILE A 178 -4.41 2.39 11.93
C ILE A 178 -3.96 2.05 10.51
N LYS A 179 -2.90 1.23 10.35
CA LYS A 179 -2.48 0.73 9.02
C LYS A 179 -3.56 -0.10 8.35
N GLN A 180 -4.28 -0.93 9.10
CA GLN A 180 -5.43 -1.68 8.57
C GLN A 180 -6.59 -0.76 8.18
N PHE A 181 -6.75 0.36 8.89
CA PHE A 181 -7.82 1.32 8.68
C PHE A 181 -7.53 2.35 7.58
N ARG A 182 -6.26 2.69 7.36
CA ARG A 182 -5.76 3.49 6.23
C ARG A 182 -5.72 2.63 4.97
N ARG A 183 -6.90 2.12 4.63
CA ARG A 183 -7.22 0.90 3.86
C ARG A 183 -6.60 0.74 2.48
N ASP A 184 -6.02 1.77 1.90
CA ASP A 184 -5.93 1.83 0.44
C ASP A 184 -4.49 1.56 -0.06
N ASP A 185 -3.45 1.91 0.71
CA ASP A 185 -2.09 2.07 0.14
C ASP A 185 -1.16 0.87 0.36
N CYS A 186 -1.47 -0.25 -0.29
CA CYS A 186 -0.54 -1.38 -0.39
C CYS A 186 -0.05 -1.59 -1.81
N ILE A 187 1.24 -1.92 -1.96
CA ILE A 187 1.78 -2.40 -3.22
C ILE A 187 1.15 -3.77 -3.46
N ILE A 188 0.47 -3.91 -4.59
CA ILE A 188 -0.28 -5.10 -4.97
C ILE A 188 0.56 -5.93 -5.94
N LEU A 189 0.71 -7.22 -5.65
CA LEU A 189 1.24 -8.18 -6.62
C LEU A 189 0.08 -8.90 -7.29
N HIS A 190 -0.11 -8.67 -8.59
CA HIS A 190 -1.08 -9.36 -9.41
C HIS A 190 -0.48 -10.67 -9.94
N LEU A 191 -1.12 -11.79 -9.58
CA LEU A 191 -0.73 -13.14 -9.96
C LEU A 191 -1.82 -13.80 -10.80
N ASN A 192 -1.41 -14.44 -11.89
CA ASN A 192 -2.26 -15.41 -12.56
C ASN A 192 -2.19 -16.71 -11.74
N SER A 193 -3.25 -17.02 -10.99
CA SER A 193 -3.25 -18.14 -10.04
C SER A 193 -2.91 -19.46 -10.73
N ARG A 194 -3.35 -19.63 -11.98
CA ARG A 194 -3.15 -20.84 -12.77
C ARG A 194 -1.73 -20.98 -13.31
N ALA A 195 -1.01 -19.87 -13.48
CA ALA A 195 0.34 -19.86 -14.02
C ALA A 195 1.43 -20.13 -12.98
N VAL A 196 1.18 -19.82 -11.71
CA VAL A 196 2.15 -20.04 -10.63
C VAL A 196 2.37 -21.53 -10.39
N GLY A 197 3.50 -22.06 -10.86
CA GLY A 197 3.80 -23.50 -10.81
C GLY A 197 3.29 -24.30 -12.01
N ALA A 198 2.77 -23.62 -13.04
CA ALA A 198 2.36 -24.27 -14.29
C ALA A 198 3.55 -24.93 -15.00
N LYS A 199 3.26 -25.98 -15.76
CA LYS A 199 4.26 -26.79 -16.46
C LYS A 199 3.68 -27.44 -17.72
N ILE A 200 4.55 -27.71 -18.68
CA ILE A 200 4.19 -28.48 -19.87
C ILE A 200 4.47 -29.96 -19.61
N LYS A 201 3.48 -30.82 -19.84
CA LYS A 201 3.62 -32.28 -19.77
C LYS A 201 2.90 -32.91 -20.96
N ASN A 202 3.62 -33.70 -21.75
CA ASN A 202 3.10 -34.37 -22.96
C ASN A 202 2.43 -33.39 -23.94
N GLY A 203 3.06 -32.25 -24.20
CA GLY A 203 2.52 -31.21 -25.10
C GLY A 203 1.37 -30.38 -24.52
N ARG A 204 0.85 -30.71 -23.34
CA ARG A 204 -0.25 -29.99 -22.69
C ARG A 204 0.22 -29.16 -21.51
N VAL A 205 -0.45 -28.03 -21.33
CA VAL A 205 -0.25 -27.16 -20.17
C VAL A 205 -1.02 -27.70 -18.99
N ILE A 206 -0.32 -27.84 -17.86
CA ILE A 206 -0.89 -28.20 -16.57
C ILE A 206 -0.77 -26.96 -15.68
N SER A 207 -1.91 -26.50 -15.18
CA SER A 207 -1.96 -25.39 -14.22
C SER A 207 -1.23 -25.71 -12.91
N GLY A 208 -0.73 -24.69 -12.24
CA GLY A 208 -0.23 -24.80 -10.88
C GLY A 208 -1.34 -24.89 -9.82
N THR A 209 -0.97 -24.81 -8.54
CA THR A 209 -1.91 -25.01 -7.41
C THR A 209 -1.86 -23.86 -6.41
N PHE A 210 -2.86 -23.76 -5.53
CA PHE A 210 -2.79 -22.83 -4.38
C PHE A 210 -1.54 -23.07 -3.52
N LYS A 211 -1.05 -24.30 -3.43
CA LYS A 211 0.19 -24.60 -2.70
C LYS A 211 1.44 -24.02 -3.37
N ASP A 212 1.45 -23.87 -4.70
CA ASP A 212 2.53 -23.19 -5.43
C ASP A 212 2.56 -21.69 -5.09
N ILE A 213 1.40 -21.06 -5.02
CA ILE A 213 1.24 -19.64 -4.64
C ILE A 213 1.67 -19.44 -3.17
N GLU A 214 1.24 -20.32 -2.27
CA GLU A 214 1.59 -20.26 -0.83
C GLU A 214 3.12 -20.24 -0.63
N ARG A 215 3.88 -20.97 -1.45
CA ARG A 215 5.36 -20.99 -1.39
C ARG A 215 6.02 -19.66 -1.73
N MET A 216 5.34 -18.77 -2.44
CA MET A 216 5.88 -17.46 -2.82
C MET A 216 5.78 -16.43 -1.70
N PHE A 217 4.89 -16.63 -0.73
CA PHE A 217 4.57 -15.64 0.31
C PHE A 217 5.77 -15.08 1.08
N PRO A 218 6.78 -15.87 1.49
CA PRO A 218 7.97 -15.32 2.14
C PRO A 218 8.71 -14.30 1.24
N LYS A 219 8.95 -14.65 -0.03
CA LYS A 219 9.61 -13.76 -1.01
C LYS A 219 8.77 -12.52 -1.29
N ILE A 220 7.44 -12.69 -1.45
CA ILE A 220 6.50 -11.58 -1.67
C ILE A 220 6.56 -10.61 -0.50
N LYS A 221 6.57 -11.11 0.73
CA LYS A 221 6.63 -10.26 1.93
C LYS A 221 7.97 -9.56 2.09
N GLU A 222 9.07 -10.25 1.81
CA GLU A 222 10.42 -9.69 1.82
C GLU A 222 10.55 -8.50 0.85
N LEU A 223 9.93 -8.61 -0.33
CA LEU A 223 9.90 -7.53 -1.33
C LEU A 223 9.01 -6.34 -0.95
N GLY A 224 8.28 -6.42 0.17
CA GLY A 224 7.48 -5.31 0.70
C GLY A 224 6.07 -5.21 0.12
N PHE A 225 5.57 -6.25 -0.56
CA PHE A 225 4.17 -6.29 -0.99
C PHE A 225 3.22 -6.37 0.24
N GLY A 226 2.08 -5.69 0.13
CA GLY A 226 1.04 -5.70 1.16
C GLY A 226 -0.20 -6.51 0.78
N ALA A 227 -0.39 -6.80 -0.51
CA ALA A 227 -1.48 -7.61 -1.00
C ALA A 227 -1.06 -8.49 -2.19
N VAL A 228 -1.75 -9.62 -2.34
CA VAL A 228 -1.75 -10.42 -3.56
C VAL A 228 -3.13 -10.37 -4.19
N TYR A 229 -3.19 -10.04 -5.47
CA TYR A 229 -4.38 -10.14 -6.30
C TYR A 229 -4.29 -11.42 -7.12
N LEU A 230 -5.21 -12.35 -6.87
CA LEU A 230 -5.27 -13.67 -7.47
C LEU A 230 -6.30 -13.69 -8.60
N MET A 231 -5.81 -13.63 -9.83
CA MET A 231 -6.65 -13.75 -11.03
C MET A 231 -7.01 -15.22 -11.30
N GLY A 232 -8.25 -15.45 -11.71
CA GLY A 232 -8.71 -16.72 -12.26
C GLY A 232 -8.77 -17.88 -11.27
N ILE A 233 -9.35 -17.64 -10.10
CA ILE A 233 -9.54 -18.68 -9.08
C ILE A 233 -10.77 -19.56 -9.31
N HIS A 234 -11.68 -19.18 -10.21
CA HIS A 234 -12.94 -19.87 -10.45
C HIS A 234 -12.82 -20.95 -11.55
N PRO A 235 -13.71 -21.96 -11.57
CA PRO A 235 -13.87 -22.85 -12.70
C PRO A 235 -14.15 -22.10 -14.00
N VAL A 236 -13.58 -22.60 -15.10
CA VAL A 236 -13.68 -21.99 -16.44
C VAL A 236 -14.59 -22.84 -17.33
N GLY A 237 -15.39 -22.18 -18.17
CA GLY A 237 -16.23 -22.84 -19.17
C GLY A 237 -15.44 -23.72 -20.15
N ASN A 238 -15.99 -24.87 -20.52
CA ASN A 238 -15.39 -25.77 -21.50
C ASN A 238 -15.41 -25.18 -22.91
N LEU A 239 -16.43 -24.35 -23.21
CA LEU A 239 -16.51 -23.65 -24.49
C LEU A 239 -15.31 -22.70 -24.70
N SER A 240 -14.89 -21.99 -23.66
CA SER A 240 -13.72 -21.09 -23.72
C SER A 240 -12.44 -21.86 -24.07
N LEU A 241 -12.25 -23.05 -23.50
CA LEU A 241 -11.13 -23.95 -23.84
C LEU A 241 -11.16 -24.38 -25.30
N LYS A 242 -12.36 -24.68 -25.83
CA LYS A 242 -12.54 -25.12 -27.22
C LYS A 242 -12.23 -23.99 -28.21
N ILE A 243 -12.84 -22.82 -27.99
CA ILE A 243 -12.66 -21.63 -28.84
C ILE A 243 -11.17 -21.26 -28.94
N ASN A 244 -10.48 -21.17 -27.79
CA ASN A 244 -9.06 -20.81 -27.75
C ASN A 244 -8.12 -21.81 -28.44
N ARG A 245 -8.54 -23.07 -28.67
CA ARG A 245 -7.75 -24.08 -29.38
C ARG A 245 -8.04 -24.13 -30.88
N GLU A 246 -9.21 -23.69 -31.30
CA GLU A 246 -9.72 -23.87 -32.67
C GLU A 246 -9.66 -22.58 -33.51
N GLU A 247 -9.73 -21.38 -32.90
CA GLU A 247 -9.69 -20.11 -33.62
C GLU A 247 -8.30 -19.74 -34.15
N LYS A 248 -8.25 -19.18 -35.36
CA LYS A 248 -7.05 -18.64 -36.03
C LYS A 248 -7.13 -17.12 -36.09
N ASP A 249 -6.07 -16.42 -35.73
CA ASP A 249 -5.42 -15.40 -36.59
C ASP A 249 -6.29 -14.35 -37.25
N ASP A 250 -6.81 -13.35 -36.53
CA ASP A 250 -7.24 -12.09 -37.16
C ASP A 250 -6.45 -10.87 -36.61
N PRO A 251 -5.40 -10.41 -37.34
CA PRO A 251 -4.58 -9.28 -36.95
C PRO A 251 -5.33 -7.93 -36.93
N GLU A 252 -6.44 -7.78 -37.67
CA GLU A 252 -7.20 -6.52 -37.72
C GLU A 252 -8.20 -6.40 -36.57
N ALA A 253 -8.68 -7.52 -36.03
CA ALA A 253 -9.57 -7.56 -34.86
C ALA A 253 -8.87 -7.16 -33.54
N SER A 254 -7.58 -6.77 -33.57
CA SER A 254 -6.72 -6.72 -32.39
C SER A 254 -6.52 -5.34 -31.75
N LEU A 255 -7.05 -4.28 -32.36
CA LEU A 255 -6.84 -2.88 -31.96
C LEU A 255 -8.17 -2.13 -31.93
N TYR A 256 -8.60 -1.73 -30.73
CA TYR A 256 -9.81 -0.97 -30.51
C TYR A 256 -9.47 0.46 -30.09
N PHE A 257 -10.11 1.42 -30.74
CA PHE A 257 -9.88 2.83 -30.52
C PHE A 257 -11.07 3.41 -29.76
N VAL A 258 -10.89 3.69 -28.47
CA VAL A 258 -11.85 4.46 -27.68
C VAL A 258 -11.77 5.91 -28.15
N ARG A 259 -12.90 6.47 -28.57
CA ARG A 259 -12.99 7.84 -29.07
C ARG A 259 -13.82 8.70 -28.13
N ASP A 260 -13.51 9.99 -28.08
CA ASP A 260 -14.37 10.97 -27.41
C ASP A 260 -15.53 11.41 -28.31
N GLU A 261 -16.38 12.31 -27.78
CA GLU A 261 -17.54 12.87 -28.50
C GLU A 261 -17.16 13.64 -29.79
N SER A 262 -15.91 14.09 -29.91
CA SER A 262 -15.38 14.75 -31.11
C SER A 262 -14.81 13.77 -32.14
N GLY A 263 -14.76 12.47 -31.81
CA GLY A 263 -14.17 11.40 -32.63
C GLY A 263 -12.66 11.21 -32.44
N GLN A 264 -12.03 11.95 -31.52
CA GLN A 264 -10.60 11.84 -31.22
C GLN A 264 -10.32 10.56 -30.44
N ILE A 265 -9.29 9.81 -30.86
CA ILE A 265 -8.87 8.57 -30.18
C ILE A 265 -8.21 8.93 -28.84
N ILE A 266 -8.87 8.59 -27.75
CA ILE A 266 -8.48 8.91 -26.38
C ILE A 266 -7.93 7.71 -25.61
N SER A 267 -8.18 6.49 -26.07
CA SER A 267 -7.52 5.28 -25.57
C SER A 267 -7.43 4.24 -26.68
N VAL A 268 -6.35 3.46 -26.67
CA VAL A 268 -6.23 2.26 -27.50
C VAL A 268 -6.28 1.05 -26.57
N ILE A 269 -7.17 0.12 -26.87
CA ILE A 269 -7.28 -1.15 -26.18
C ILE A 269 -6.88 -2.21 -27.20
N ARG A 270 -5.76 -2.88 -26.94
CA ARG A 270 -5.36 -4.05 -27.72
C ARG A 270 -6.04 -5.26 -27.11
N GLU A 271 -6.97 -5.87 -27.84
CA GLU A 271 -7.45 -7.19 -27.46
C GLU A 271 -6.85 -8.20 -28.42
N ARG A 272 -6.18 -9.22 -27.88
CA ARG A 272 -5.82 -10.48 -28.56
C ARG A 272 -4.59 -10.48 -29.47
N PHE A 273 -3.62 -11.29 -29.05
CA PHE A 273 -2.76 -12.05 -29.95
C PHE A 273 -3.45 -13.40 -30.13
N PHE A 274 -3.92 -13.75 -31.33
CA PHE A 274 -4.23 -15.14 -31.62
C PHE A 274 -3.02 -15.78 -32.29
N VAL A 275 -2.72 -17.01 -31.87
CA VAL A 275 -2.15 -18.14 -32.63
C VAL A 275 -2.78 -19.34 -31.93
N GLY A 276 -3.55 -20.13 -32.68
CA GLY A 276 -4.06 -21.41 -32.21
C GLY A 276 -2.88 -22.30 -31.80
N ASP A 277 -2.82 -22.65 -30.52
CA ASP A 277 -1.74 -23.44 -29.93
C ASP A 277 -2.33 -24.38 -28.88
N GLU A 278 -1.92 -25.65 -28.89
CA GLU A 278 -2.27 -26.64 -27.87
C GLU A 278 -1.84 -26.23 -26.46
N THR A 279 -0.98 -25.20 -26.34
CA THR A 279 -0.57 -24.62 -25.06
C THR A 279 -1.60 -23.65 -24.42
N ARG A 280 -2.67 -23.25 -25.13
CA ARG A 280 -3.68 -22.36 -24.55
C ARG A 280 -4.64 -23.06 -23.59
N VAL A 281 -5.10 -22.30 -22.61
CA VAL A 281 -6.18 -22.65 -21.69
C VAL A 281 -7.38 -21.71 -21.89
N GLY A 282 -8.54 -22.05 -21.32
CA GLY A 282 -9.72 -21.20 -21.38
C GLY A 282 -9.51 -19.91 -20.59
N SER A 283 -10.16 -18.83 -21.03
CA SER A 283 -10.14 -17.54 -20.35
C SER A 283 -10.69 -17.68 -18.94
N CYS A 284 -9.96 -17.21 -17.94
CA CYS A 284 -10.46 -17.22 -16.56
C CYS A 284 -11.64 -16.27 -16.32
N PHE A 285 -11.97 -15.40 -17.26
CA PHE A 285 -13.13 -14.51 -17.18
C PHE A 285 -14.42 -15.20 -17.66
N SER A 286 -14.32 -16.33 -18.38
CA SER A 286 -15.46 -17.20 -18.68
C SER A 286 -15.77 -18.10 -17.46
N VAL A 287 -16.36 -17.50 -16.42
CA VAL A 287 -16.62 -18.14 -15.12
C VAL A 287 -17.79 -19.12 -15.21
N ALA A 288 -17.54 -20.41 -14.94
CA ALA A 288 -18.56 -21.45 -14.96
C ALA A 288 -19.33 -21.60 -13.63
N ASP A 289 -18.68 -21.29 -12.49
CA ASP A 289 -19.29 -21.34 -11.15
C ASP A 289 -18.61 -20.37 -10.19
N TYR A 290 -19.33 -19.34 -9.74
CA TYR A 290 -18.81 -18.34 -8.81
C TYR A 290 -18.61 -18.85 -7.38
N LEU A 291 -19.28 -19.92 -6.98
CA LEU A 291 -19.24 -20.43 -5.59
C LEU A 291 -18.19 -21.54 -5.41
N ALA A 292 -17.42 -21.82 -6.45
CA ALA A 292 -16.37 -22.81 -6.46
C ALA A 292 -15.00 -22.20 -6.79
N VAL A 293 -13.96 -22.98 -6.48
CA VAL A 293 -12.60 -22.74 -6.97
C VAL A 293 -12.30 -23.67 -8.14
N ASN A 294 -11.39 -23.25 -9.01
CA ASN A 294 -10.95 -24.04 -10.14
C ASN A 294 -10.34 -25.36 -9.63
N PRO A 295 -10.83 -26.53 -10.07
CA PRO A 295 -10.36 -27.83 -9.58
C PRO A 295 -8.88 -28.10 -9.89
N GLU A 296 -8.30 -27.43 -10.89
CA GLU A 296 -6.87 -27.53 -11.18
C GLU A 296 -6.00 -26.86 -10.10
N LEU A 297 -6.53 -25.84 -9.41
CA LEU A 297 -5.83 -25.11 -8.35
C LEU A 297 -5.86 -25.85 -7.00
N GLY A 298 -6.89 -26.67 -6.77
CA GLY A 298 -7.12 -27.41 -5.53
C GLY A 298 -8.57 -27.36 -5.06
N ALA A 299 -8.81 -27.74 -3.80
CA ALA A 299 -10.12 -27.64 -3.15
C ALA A 299 -10.32 -26.27 -2.48
N ILE A 300 -11.56 -25.93 -2.10
CA ILE A 300 -11.86 -24.67 -1.38
C ILE A 300 -11.13 -24.60 -0.02
N GLU A 301 -10.85 -25.75 0.61
CA GLU A 301 -10.04 -25.87 1.82
C GLU A 301 -8.57 -25.48 1.57
N ASP A 302 -8.04 -25.75 0.38
CA ASP A 302 -6.70 -25.30 -0.02
C ASP A 302 -6.66 -23.78 -0.16
N PHE A 303 -7.71 -23.19 -0.73
CA PHE A 303 -7.85 -21.75 -0.82
C PHE A 303 -7.95 -21.09 0.56
N LYS A 304 -8.79 -21.62 1.45
CA LYS A 304 -8.91 -21.14 2.85
C LYS A 304 -7.57 -21.20 3.60
N ARG A 305 -6.80 -22.28 3.40
CA ARG A 305 -5.45 -22.40 3.98
C ARG A 305 -4.50 -21.34 3.41
N LEU A 306 -4.51 -21.15 2.09
CA LEU A 306 -3.71 -20.11 1.43
C LEU A 306 -4.02 -18.73 2.02
N VAL A 307 -5.30 -18.37 2.12
CA VAL A 307 -5.73 -17.09 2.73
C VAL A 307 -5.21 -16.98 4.16
N THR A 308 -5.45 -18.01 4.98
CA THR A 308 -5.01 -18.02 6.39
C THR A 308 -3.49 -17.80 6.49
N LYS A 309 -2.73 -18.40 5.57
CA LYS A 309 -1.28 -18.23 5.52
C LYS A 309 -0.87 -16.82 5.10
N ALA A 310 -1.53 -16.23 4.10
CA ALA A 310 -1.31 -14.85 3.70
C ALA A 310 -1.56 -13.88 4.87
N HIS A 311 -2.69 -14.04 5.56
CA HIS A 311 -3.06 -13.23 6.72
C HIS A 311 -2.06 -13.38 7.87
N SER A 312 -1.53 -14.59 8.11
CA SER A 312 -0.55 -14.84 9.19
C SER A 312 0.75 -14.04 9.05
N ILE A 313 1.07 -13.55 7.85
CA ILE A 313 2.23 -12.70 7.57
C ILE A 313 1.84 -11.27 7.16
N GLY A 314 0.57 -10.90 7.36
CA GLY A 314 0.03 -9.58 7.04
C GLY A 314 0.04 -9.27 5.55
N LEU A 315 -0.24 -10.25 4.69
CA LEU A 315 -0.63 -10.04 3.29
C LEU A 315 -2.15 -10.10 3.16
N LYS A 316 -2.74 -9.14 2.45
CA LYS A 316 -4.14 -9.18 2.03
C LYS A 316 -4.30 -10.07 0.78
N VAL A 317 -5.47 -10.67 0.61
CA VAL A 317 -5.85 -11.46 -0.57
C VAL A 317 -7.02 -10.80 -1.27
N ILE A 318 -6.84 -10.48 -2.55
CA ILE A 318 -7.84 -9.91 -3.45
C ILE A 318 -8.11 -10.94 -4.55
N ILE A 319 -9.35 -11.11 -4.96
CA ILE A 319 -9.75 -12.01 -6.05
C ILE A 319 -10.52 -11.25 -7.13
N ASP A 320 -10.59 -11.81 -8.33
CA ASP A 320 -11.47 -11.29 -9.37
C ASP A 320 -12.95 -11.45 -9.03
N PHE A 321 -13.74 -10.48 -9.45
CA PHE A 321 -15.19 -10.55 -9.52
C PHE A 321 -15.66 -10.17 -10.93
N VAL A 322 -16.09 -11.18 -11.69
CA VAL A 322 -16.62 -10.98 -13.04
C VAL A 322 -18.11 -10.74 -12.96
N GLY A 323 -18.51 -9.47 -12.91
CA GLY A 323 -19.91 -9.10 -12.72
C GLY A 323 -20.72 -9.05 -14.01
N ASN A 324 -20.10 -8.83 -15.17
CA ASN A 324 -20.82 -8.52 -16.41
C ASN A 324 -21.41 -9.77 -17.09
N HIS A 325 -20.71 -10.90 -17.01
CA HIS A 325 -21.04 -12.10 -17.76
C HIS A 325 -20.57 -13.37 -17.02
N THR A 326 -21.09 -14.52 -17.43
CA THR A 326 -20.59 -15.85 -17.05
C THR A 326 -20.03 -16.58 -18.27
N ALA A 327 -19.52 -17.79 -18.11
CA ALA A 327 -19.34 -18.71 -19.22
C ALA A 327 -20.68 -19.00 -19.92
N ALA A 328 -20.66 -19.12 -21.25
CA ALA A 328 -21.85 -19.46 -22.04
C ALA A 328 -22.40 -20.86 -21.74
N ASP A 329 -21.52 -21.77 -21.31
CA ASP A 329 -21.84 -23.13 -20.85
C ASP A 329 -21.86 -23.25 -19.32
N SER A 330 -22.04 -22.14 -18.60
CA SER A 330 -22.20 -22.18 -17.14
C SER A 330 -23.51 -22.87 -16.74
N LYS A 331 -23.50 -23.52 -15.58
CA LYS A 331 -24.70 -24.14 -14.99
C LYS A 331 -25.82 -23.11 -14.74
N ILE A 332 -25.45 -21.85 -14.53
CA ILE A 332 -26.38 -20.76 -14.27
C ILE A 332 -27.23 -20.46 -15.52
N VAL A 333 -26.67 -20.57 -16.73
CA VAL A 333 -27.44 -20.45 -17.99
C VAL A 333 -28.52 -21.54 -18.07
N GLU A 334 -28.20 -22.78 -17.69
CA GLU A 334 -29.16 -23.89 -17.72
C GLU A 334 -30.27 -23.75 -16.65
N GLU A 335 -29.88 -23.37 -15.43
CA GLU A 335 -30.79 -23.30 -14.27
C GLU A 335 -31.64 -22.03 -14.26
N HIS A 336 -31.06 -20.91 -14.70
CA HIS A 336 -31.61 -19.56 -14.62
C HIS A 336 -31.43 -18.77 -15.93
N PRO A 337 -32.00 -19.23 -17.06
CA PRO A 337 -31.91 -18.48 -18.32
C PRO A 337 -32.51 -17.07 -18.23
N GLU A 338 -33.43 -16.82 -17.28
CA GLU A 338 -33.97 -15.49 -17.01
C GLU A 338 -32.98 -14.48 -16.42
N TYR A 339 -31.80 -14.92 -15.96
CA TYR A 339 -30.74 -14.04 -15.44
C TYR A 339 -29.92 -13.38 -16.56
N TYR A 340 -30.17 -13.77 -17.81
CA TYR A 340 -29.38 -13.34 -18.96
C TYR A 340 -30.19 -12.47 -19.89
N ILE A 341 -29.50 -11.61 -20.64
CA ILE A 341 -30.09 -10.94 -21.79
C ILE A 341 -30.45 -12.01 -22.82
N HIS A 342 -31.75 -12.21 -23.03
CA HIS A 342 -32.25 -13.26 -23.91
C HIS A 342 -33.46 -12.82 -24.72
N ARG A 343 -33.72 -13.54 -25.81
CA ARG A 343 -34.88 -13.41 -26.68
C ARG A 343 -35.56 -14.76 -26.85
N THR A 344 -36.87 -14.78 -26.66
CA THR A 344 -37.73 -15.89 -27.08
C THR A 344 -37.97 -15.83 -28.58
N LEU A 345 -37.94 -16.99 -29.24
CA LEU A 345 -38.20 -17.07 -30.68
C LEU A 345 -39.69 -16.92 -30.98
N THR A 346 -40.03 -16.23 -32.07
CA THR A 346 -41.39 -16.27 -32.62
C THR A 346 -41.69 -17.66 -33.19
N PRO A 347 -42.97 -18.01 -33.45
CA PRO A 347 -43.31 -19.28 -34.09
C PRO A 347 -42.60 -19.51 -35.43
N GLU A 348 -42.36 -18.44 -36.21
CA GLU A 348 -41.65 -18.49 -37.49
C GLU A 348 -40.16 -18.76 -37.28
N GLU A 349 -39.53 -18.05 -36.35
CA GLU A 349 -38.11 -18.23 -36.00
C GLU A 349 -37.83 -19.60 -35.37
N ALA A 350 -38.80 -20.16 -34.65
CA ALA A 350 -38.69 -21.49 -34.06
C ALA A 350 -38.55 -22.61 -35.11
N GLY A 351 -38.86 -22.35 -36.38
CA GLY A 351 -38.63 -23.26 -37.50
C GLY A 351 -37.24 -23.14 -38.15
N LEU A 352 -36.46 -22.12 -37.83
CA LEU A 352 -35.13 -21.87 -38.41
C LEU A 352 -34.07 -22.83 -37.85
N SER A 353 -33.03 -23.11 -38.64
CA SER A 353 -31.86 -23.82 -38.12
C SER A 353 -31.06 -22.93 -37.16
N ASP A 354 -30.25 -23.53 -36.28
CA ASP A 354 -29.40 -22.75 -35.37
C ASP A 354 -28.44 -21.83 -36.14
N LYS A 355 -27.95 -22.27 -37.30
CA LYS A 355 -27.10 -21.45 -38.16
C LYS A 355 -27.84 -20.21 -38.67
N ASP A 356 -29.04 -20.38 -39.21
CA ASP A 356 -29.83 -19.25 -39.73
C ASP A 356 -30.15 -18.25 -38.61
N LEU A 357 -30.48 -18.73 -37.41
CA LEU A 357 -30.71 -17.88 -36.24
C LEU A 357 -29.49 -17.04 -35.86
N LEU A 358 -28.28 -17.60 -35.95
CA LEU A 358 -27.04 -16.90 -35.65
C LEU A 358 -26.68 -15.86 -36.73
N ASP A 359 -26.99 -16.16 -37.99
CA ASP A 359 -26.82 -15.21 -39.11
C ASP A 359 -27.75 -13.99 -38.94
N TYR A 360 -28.99 -14.20 -38.48
CA TYR A 360 -29.94 -13.11 -38.17
C TYR A 360 -29.55 -12.32 -36.92
N TYR A 361 -28.98 -12.99 -35.92
CA TYR A 361 -28.69 -12.43 -34.61
C TYR A 361 -27.22 -12.59 -34.21
N PRO A 362 -26.30 -11.86 -34.88
CA PRO A 362 -24.89 -11.91 -34.52
C PRO A 362 -24.68 -11.45 -33.07
N GLY A 363 -23.78 -12.14 -32.36
CA GLY A 363 -23.51 -11.87 -30.94
C GLY A 363 -24.45 -12.58 -29.95
N TYR A 364 -25.25 -13.54 -30.42
CA TYR A 364 -26.04 -14.44 -29.59
C TYR A 364 -25.61 -15.89 -29.78
N PHE A 365 -26.00 -16.77 -28.87
CA PHE A 365 -25.97 -18.22 -29.04
C PHE A 365 -27.35 -18.85 -28.80
N VAL A 366 -27.59 -19.98 -29.44
CA VAL A 366 -28.84 -20.74 -29.26
C VAL A 366 -28.75 -21.58 -27.99
N HIS A 367 -29.75 -21.46 -27.12
CA HIS A 367 -29.88 -22.27 -25.91
C HIS A 367 -31.28 -22.89 -25.83
N TYR A 368 -31.38 -24.18 -25.52
CA TYR A 368 -32.67 -24.81 -25.24
C TYR A 368 -33.03 -24.65 -23.75
N SER A 369 -33.91 -23.70 -23.46
CA SER A 369 -34.40 -23.48 -22.11
C SER A 369 -35.36 -24.60 -21.72
N ARG A 370 -34.95 -25.48 -20.79
CA ARG A 370 -35.85 -26.51 -20.22
C ARG A 370 -37.03 -25.89 -19.49
N LYS A 371 -36.81 -24.73 -18.86
CA LYS A 371 -37.82 -23.98 -18.11
C LYS A 371 -38.91 -23.40 -19.03
N LEU A 372 -38.51 -22.83 -20.17
CA LEU A 372 -39.43 -22.26 -21.17
C LEU A 372 -39.88 -23.28 -22.22
N ARG A 373 -39.28 -24.47 -22.22
CA ARG A 373 -39.51 -25.59 -23.16
C ARG A 373 -39.35 -25.20 -24.64
N GLN A 374 -38.45 -24.26 -24.91
CA GLN A 374 -38.20 -23.73 -26.26
C GLN A 374 -36.72 -23.34 -26.43
N ARG A 375 -36.29 -23.18 -27.68
CA ARG A 375 -35.03 -22.51 -28.01
C ARG A 375 -35.17 -21.02 -27.74
N ILE A 376 -34.13 -20.43 -27.16
CA ILE A 376 -33.98 -18.99 -26.94
C ILE A 376 -32.62 -18.54 -27.46
N MET A 377 -32.51 -17.26 -27.81
CA MET A 377 -31.24 -16.63 -28.15
C MET A 377 -30.71 -15.93 -26.90
N VAL A 378 -29.55 -16.35 -26.40
CA VAL A 378 -28.88 -15.71 -25.25
C VAL A 378 -27.73 -14.86 -25.77
N ALA A 379 -27.61 -13.62 -25.30
CA ALA A 379 -26.57 -12.72 -25.76
C ALA A 379 -25.20 -13.10 -25.18
N HIS A 380 -24.16 -12.98 -26.00
CA HIS A 380 -22.78 -12.99 -25.53
C HIS A 380 -22.46 -11.68 -24.79
N GLY A 381 -21.57 -11.75 -23.81
CA GLY A 381 -21.04 -10.57 -23.13
C GLY A 381 -20.31 -9.66 -24.13
N LYS A 382 -20.44 -8.35 -23.98
CA LYS A 382 -19.71 -7.40 -24.84
C LYS A 382 -19.48 -6.07 -24.14
N HIS A 383 -18.49 -5.36 -24.61
CA HIS A 383 -18.36 -3.92 -24.40
C HIS A 383 -18.95 -3.16 -25.62
N PRO A 384 -19.57 -1.98 -25.46
CA PRO A 384 -20.23 -1.25 -26.54
C PRO A 384 -19.41 -1.09 -27.82
N ASP A 385 -18.11 -0.81 -27.68
CA ASP A 385 -17.19 -0.58 -28.80
C ASP A 385 -16.58 -1.86 -29.43
N TYR A 386 -17.00 -3.06 -29.01
CA TYR A 386 -16.35 -4.33 -29.36
C TYR A 386 -17.31 -5.36 -29.93
N ALA A 387 -16.75 -6.34 -30.65
CA ALA A 387 -17.43 -7.58 -30.94
C ALA A 387 -17.73 -8.34 -29.63
N ALA A 388 -18.76 -9.17 -29.63
CA ALA A 388 -19.13 -9.92 -28.44
C ALA A 388 -18.14 -11.04 -28.13
N TRP A 389 -17.90 -11.29 -26.85
CA TRP A 389 -17.06 -12.39 -26.35
C TRP A 389 -17.83 -13.72 -26.44
N THR A 390 -17.53 -14.49 -27.48
CA THR A 390 -18.27 -15.70 -27.91
C THR A 390 -18.24 -16.86 -26.91
N ASP A 391 -17.36 -16.82 -25.90
CA ASP A 391 -17.30 -17.81 -24.81
C ASP A 391 -18.09 -17.42 -23.56
N THR A 392 -18.85 -16.32 -23.61
CA THR A 392 -19.54 -15.74 -22.44
C THR A 392 -21.05 -15.60 -22.64
N ALA A 393 -21.82 -15.47 -21.56
CA ALA A 393 -23.24 -15.14 -21.56
C ALA A 393 -23.50 -13.87 -20.74
N GLN A 394 -24.19 -12.90 -21.32
CA GLN A 394 -24.42 -11.57 -20.73
C GLN A 394 -25.50 -11.60 -19.65
N LEU A 395 -25.15 -11.14 -18.45
CA LEU A 395 -26.08 -11.02 -17.33
C LEU A 395 -27.01 -9.80 -17.48
N ASP A 396 -28.27 -9.95 -17.05
CA ASP A 396 -29.32 -8.93 -17.07
C ASP A 396 -29.60 -8.37 -15.66
N TYR A 397 -28.92 -7.29 -15.31
CA TYR A 397 -29.09 -6.60 -14.03
C TYR A 397 -30.46 -5.93 -13.85
N THR A 398 -31.32 -5.85 -14.87
CA THR A 398 -32.71 -5.41 -14.70
C THR A 398 -33.53 -6.46 -13.94
N ASN A 399 -33.10 -7.72 -13.93
CA ASN A 399 -33.69 -8.80 -13.15
C ASN A 399 -33.33 -8.68 -11.64
N PRO A 400 -34.29 -8.51 -10.72
CA PRO A 400 -34.02 -8.41 -9.29
C PRO A 400 -33.47 -9.70 -8.68
N ASP A 401 -33.85 -10.87 -9.20
CA ASP A 401 -33.40 -12.16 -8.67
C ASP A 401 -31.92 -12.40 -8.99
N LEU A 402 -31.45 -11.95 -10.17
CA LEU A 402 -30.02 -11.92 -10.47
C LEU A 402 -29.27 -11.05 -9.47
N ARG A 403 -29.76 -9.85 -9.17
CA ARG A 403 -29.09 -8.96 -8.19
C ARG A 403 -28.95 -9.63 -6.83
N GLN A 404 -29.99 -10.36 -6.38
CA GLN A 404 -29.91 -11.15 -5.15
C GLN A 404 -28.93 -12.32 -5.25
N TYR A 405 -28.87 -13.01 -6.39
CA TYR A 405 -27.90 -14.06 -6.66
C TYR A 405 -26.45 -13.53 -6.58
N MET A 406 -26.16 -12.40 -7.23
CA MET A 406 -24.82 -11.80 -7.19
C MET A 406 -24.45 -11.34 -5.77
N LEU A 407 -25.39 -10.77 -5.00
CA LEU A 407 -25.17 -10.47 -3.58
C LEU A 407 -24.86 -11.73 -2.75
N LYS A 408 -25.46 -12.88 -3.08
CA LYS A 408 -25.15 -14.17 -2.44
C LYS A 408 -23.73 -14.63 -2.78
N VAL A 409 -23.30 -14.49 -4.04
CA VAL A 409 -21.92 -14.76 -4.47
C VAL A 409 -20.92 -13.94 -3.66
N ILE A 410 -21.15 -12.64 -3.55
CA ILE A 410 -20.26 -11.74 -2.82
C ILE A 410 -20.22 -12.10 -1.33
N LYS A 411 -21.37 -12.39 -0.71
CA LYS A 411 -21.45 -12.82 0.70
C LYS A 411 -20.72 -14.13 0.98
N PHE A 412 -20.62 -15.03 0.00
CA PHE A 412 -19.87 -16.27 0.13
C PHE A 412 -18.36 -16.02 0.26
N TRP A 413 -17.82 -15.10 -0.54
CA TRP A 413 -16.38 -14.77 -0.54
C TRP A 413 -15.98 -13.77 0.55
N LEU A 414 -16.90 -12.92 1.00
CA LEU A 414 -16.67 -11.90 2.02
C LEU A 414 -15.89 -12.36 3.27
N PRO A 415 -16.20 -13.51 3.91
CA PRO A 415 -15.44 -13.96 5.08
C PRO A 415 -14.06 -14.56 4.75
N LEU A 416 -13.74 -14.77 3.48
CA LEU A 416 -12.54 -15.46 3.02
C LEU A 416 -11.47 -14.53 2.42
N VAL A 417 -11.83 -13.36 1.93
CA VAL A 417 -10.89 -12.47 1.22
C VAL A 417 -10.98 -11.04 1.74
N ASP A 418 -9.97 -10.23 1.40
CA ASP A 418 -9.88 -8.83 1.82
C ASP A 418 -10.41 -7.86 0.77
N GLY A 419 -10.66 -8.32 -0.46
CA GLY A 419 -11.18 -7.47 -1.51
C GLY A 419 -11.56 -8.18 -2.80
N LEU A 420 -12.25 -7.45 -3.66
CA LEU A 420 -12.60 -7.84 -5.02
C LEU A 420 -12.04 -6.83 -6.02
N ARG A 421 -11.37 -7.33 -7.07
CA ARG A 421 -11.16 -6.58 -8.31
C ARG A 421 -12.33 -6.88 -9.23
N CYS A 422 -13.16 -5.88 -9.49
CA CYS A 422 -14.32 -5.98 -10.37
C CYS A 422 -13.88 -5.80 -11.82
N ASP A 423 -14.02 -6.87 -12.58
CA ASP A 423 -13.79 -6.92 -14.02
C ASP A 423 -14.80 -6.04 -14.78
N ALA A 424 -14.31 -5.30 -15.79
CA ALA A 424 -15.13 -4.45 -16.64
C ALA A 424 -16.18 -3.63 -15.86
N ALA A 425 -15.77 -3.00 -14.76
CA ALA A 425 -16.69 -2.48 -13.75
C ALA A 425 -17.68 -1.45 -14.30
N LEU A 426 -17.27 -0.66 -15.31
CA LEU A 426 -18.12 0.31 -15.99
C LEU A 426 -19.34 -0.33 -16.68
N LEU A 427 -19.25 -1.59 -17.12
CA LEU A 427 -20.36 -2.29 -17.77
C LEU A 427 -21.50 -2.65 -16.80
N LEU A 428 -21.28 -2.50 -15.50
CA LEU A 428 -22.30 -2.70 -14.46
C LEU A 428 -23.14 -1.45 -14.18
N PHE A 429 -22.80 -0.31 -14.80
CA PHE A 429 -23.45 0.96 -14.56
C PHE A 429 -24.74 1.07 -15.36
N ARG A 430 -25.76 1.69 -14.77
CA ARG A 430 -27.09 1.81 -15.37
C ARG A 430 -27.08 2.45 -16.75
N ASN A 431 -26.30 3.51 -16.93
CA ASN A 431 -26.16 4.21 -18.20
C ASN A 431 -25.63 3.28 -19.30
N GLN A 432 -24.58 2.51 -19.01
CA GLN A 432 -23.98 1.55 -19.94
C GLN A 432 -24.93 0.39 -20.22
N ILE A 433 -25.55 -0.20 -19.19
CA ILE A 433 -26.54 -1.28 -19.35
C ILE A 433 -27.69 -0.82 -20.26
N ARG A 434 -28.24 0.38 -20.01
CA ARG A 434 -29.33 0.93 -20.82
C ARG A 434 -28.88 1.16 -22.26
N ALA A 435 -27.75 1.83 -22.45
CA ALA A 435 -27.27 2.18 -23.79
C ALA A 435 -27.02 0.94 -24.66
N VAL A 436 -26.45 -0.11 -24.07
CA VAL A 436 -26.07 -1.33 -24.80
C VAL A 436 -27.24 -2.28 -25.01
N TRP A 437 -28.06 -2.51 -23.97
CA TRP A 437 -29.03 -3.60 -23.95
C TRP A 437 -30.48 -3.15 -24.04
N TYR A 438 -30.78 -1.88 -23.70
CA TYR A 438 -32.13 -1.32 -23.68
C TYR A 438 -32.24 0.07 -24.34
N PRO A 439 -31.62 0.33 -25.51
CA PRO A 439 -31.59 1.67 -26.10
C PRO A 439 -32.98 2.20 -26.46
N SER A 440 -33.92 1.29 -26.78
CA SER A 440 -35.29 1.62 -27.17
C SER A 440 -36.29 1.56 -25.99
N LEU A 441 -35.85 1.16 -24.79
CA LEU A 441 -36.75 1.07 -23.65
C LEU A 441 -37.03 2.47 -23.07
N PRO A 442 -38.30 2.86 -22.83
CA PRO A 442 -38.60 4.13 -22.19
C PRO A 442 -37.89 4.29 -20.85
N GLU A 443 -37.39 5.49 -20.58
CA GLU A 443 -36.56 5.74 -19.40
C GLU A 443 -37.28 5.43 -18.08
N GLU A 444 -38.56 5.78 -17.98
CA GLU A 444 -39.39 5.47 -16.81
C GLU A 444 -39.51 3.96 -16.55
N GLU A 445 -39.63 3.18 -17.63
CA GLU A 445 -39.73 1.72 -17.57
C GLU A 445 -38.37 1.12 -17.15
N PHE A 446 -37.26 1.60 -17.72
CA PHE A 446 -35.92 1.19 -17.32
C PHE A 446 -35.63 1.53 -15.85
N ASN A 447 -35.97 2.75 -15.42
CA ASN A 447 -35.81 3.21 -14.04
C ASN A 447 -36.63 2.36 -13.05
N ARG A 448 -37.80 1.83 -13.47
CA ARG A 448 -38.59 0.91 -12.65
C ARG A 448 -37.90 -0.45 -12.48
N ARG A 449 -37.26 -0.98 -13.53
CA ARG A 449 -36.60 -2.29 -13.50
C ARG A 449 -35.24 -2.27 -12.78
N LEU A 450 -34.47 -1.21 -13.00
CA LEU A 450 -33.18 -0.97 -12.36
C LEU A 450 -33.16 0.44 -11.74
N PRO A 451 -33.70 0.61 -10.51
CA PRO A 451 -33.85 1.91 -9.88
C PRO A 451 -32.56 2.50 -9.29
N LYS A 452 -31.56 1.65 -9.01
CA LYS A 452 -30.30 2.03 -8.34
C LYS A 452 -29.12 1.31 -8.97
N GLU A 453 -27.94 1.88 -8.80
CA GLU A 453 -26.70 1.24 -9.24
C GLU A 453 -26.48 -0.03 -8.42
N PHE A 454 -26.32 -1.16 -9.11
CA PHE A 454 -26.08 -2.43 -8.43
C PHE A 454 -24.75 -2.40 -7.65
N CYS A 455 -23.73 -1.71 -8.17
CA CYS A 455 -22.45 -1.59 -7.49
C CYS A 455 -22.56 -0.91 -6.12
N GLU A 456 -23.40 0.11 -5.98
CA GLU A 456 -23.67 0.75 -4.69
C GLU A 456 -24.36 -0.20 -3.70
N GLU A 457 -25.33 -1.00 -4.18
CA GLU A 457 -26.01 -2.01 -3.36
C GLU A 457 -25.01 -3.06 -2.86
N MET A 458 -24.16 -3.58 -3.76
CA MET A 458 -23.07 -4.51 -3.45
C MET A 458 -22.12 -3.93 -2.40
N ILE A 459 -21.57 -2.75 -2.67
CA ILE A 459 -20.56 -2.12 -1.82
C ILE A 459 -21.14 -1.83 -0.46
N LYS A 460 -22.37 -1.29 -0.40
CA LYS A 460 -23.05 -1.03 0.88
C LYS A 460 -23.27 -2.32 1.67
N ALA A 461 -23.72 -3.39 1.02
CA ALA A 461 -23.96 -4.68 1.68
C ALA A 461 -22.66 -5.22 2.32
N VAL A 462 -21.55 -5.19 1.57
CA VAL A 462 -20.25 -5.66 2.07
C VAL A 462 -19.67 -4.75 3.14
N LYS A 463 -19.61 -3.44 2.88
CA LYS A 463 -19.01 -2.45 3.79
C LYS A 463 -19.78 -2.31 5.09
N SER A 464 -21.06 -2.68 5.14
CA SER A 464 -21.83 -2.74 6.39
C SER A 464 -21.38 -3.85 7.35
N VAL A 465 -20.78 -4.92 6.81
CA VAL A 465 -20.28 -6.07 7.57
C VAL A 465 -18.78 -5.94 7.81
N ASN A 466 -18.02 -5.69 6.74
CA ASN A 466 -16.59 -5.44 6.79
C ASN A 466 -16.30 -4.14 6.06
N PRO A 467 -16.22 -3.00 6.79
CA PRO A 467 -15.92 -1.74 6.14
C PRO A 467 -14.56 -1.77 5.40
N GLY A 468 -13.67 -2.71 5.75
CA GLY A 468 -12.28 -2.79 5.27
C GLY A 468 -12.02 -3.71 4.13
N PHE A 469 -13.08 -4.30 3.63
CA PHE A 469 -13.09 -5.01 2.38
C PHE A 469 -12.84 -4.04 1.22
N ILE A 470 -11.88 -4.33 0.34
CA ILE A 470 -11.44 -3.44 -0.74
C ILE A 470 -12.22 -3.74 -2.02
N PHE A 471 -12.74 -2.72 -2.69
CA PHE A 471 -13.25 -2.82 -4.05
C PHE A 471 -12.34 -2.06 -5.02
N ILE A 472 -11.79 -2.80 -5.97
CA ILE A 472 -10.99 -2.25 -7.07
C ILE A 472 -11.83 -2.32 -8.34
N ALA A 473 -12.09 -1.20 -8.99
CA ALA A 473 -12.75 -1.17 -10.28
C ALA A 473 -11.70 -1.19 -11.40
N GLU A 474 -11.77 -2.19 -12.26
CA GLU A 474 -11.21 -2.02 -13.59
C GLU A 474 -12.13 -1.09 -14.39
N SER A 475 -11.55 0.03 -14.84
CA SER A 475 -12.27 1.06 -15.55
C SER A 475 -11.30 1.81 -16.45
N PHE A 476 -11.65 1.98 -17.71
CA PHE A 476 -10.84 2.63 -18.73
C PHE A 476 -11.58 3.79 -19.39
N GLY A 477 -10.85 4.64 -20.13
CA GLY A 477 -11.43 5.78 -20.83
C GLY A 477 -11.77 6.97 -19.92
N LEU A 478 -12.56 7.92 -20.43
CA LEU A 478 -12.87 9.17 -19.73
C LEU A 478 -13.65 8.97 -18.41
N GLN A 479 -14.39 7.87 -18.32
CA GLN A 479 -15.19 7.52 -17.14
C GLN A 479 -14.42 6.70 -16.10
N GLN A 480 -13.09 6.52 -16.25
CA GLN A 480 -12.30 5.70 -15.32
C GLN A 480 -12.39 6.15 -13.84
N GLY A 481 -12.70 7.42 -13.58
CA GLY A 481 -12.87 7.95 -12.21
C GLY A 481 -14.29 7.84 -11.64
N GLU A 482 -15.30 7.55 -12.47
CA GLU A 482 -16.70 7.43 -12.06
C GLU A 482 -16.91 6.40 -10.94
N PRO A 483 -16.29 5.20 -10.95
CA PRO A 483 -16.53 4.21 -9.91
C PRO A 483 -16.19 4.68 -8.49
N GLN A 484 -15.20 5.57 -8.30
CA GLN A 484 -14.90 6.11 -6.97
C GLN A 484 -16.09 6.89 -6.38
N GLN A 485 -16.92 7.52 -7.23
CA GLN A 485 -18.10 8.27 -6.79
C GLN A 485 -19.22 7.34 -6.29
N HIS A 486 -19.24 6.10 -6.76
CA HIS A 486 -20.18 5.05 -6.36
C HIS A 486 -19.63 4.13 -5.26
N GLY A 487 -18.52 4.53 -4.63
CA GLY A 487 -18.01 3.90 -3.42
C GLY A 487 -16.93 2.83 -3.64
N PHE A 488 -16.41 2.66 -4.85
CA PHE A 488 -15.18 1.87 -5.05
C PHE A 488 -14.01 2.54 -4.34
N ASP A 489 -13.15 1.73 -3.73
CA ASP A 489 -11.99 2.24 -2.98
C ASP A 489 -10.84 2.61 -3.93
N ILE A 490 -10.67 1.83 -5.01
CA ILE A 490 -9.57 1.99 -5.97
C ILE A 490 -10.12 1.87 -7.40
N THR A 491 -9.63 2.68 -8.34
CA THR A 491 -9.88 2.56 -9.79
C THR A 491 -8.59 2.41 -10.56
N TYR A 492 -8.59 1.67 -11.66
CA TYR A 492 -7.45 1.65 -12.59
C TYR A 492 -7.18 3.05 -13.15
N ASP A 493 -5.90 3.39 -13.34
CA ASP A 493 -5.49 4.63 -13.98
C ASP A 493 -4.79 4.36 -15.30
N LYS A 494 -5.57 3.87 -16.27
CA LYS A 494 -5.06 3.55 -17.61
C LYS A 494 -4.78 4.82 -18.42
N TYR A 495 -5.46 5.93 -18.14
CA TYR A 495 -5.27 7.17 -18.90
C TYR A 495 -3.83 7.70 -18.86
N ILE A 496 -3.22 7.78 -17.66
CA ILE A 496 -1.80 8.21 -17.57
C ILE A 496 -0.85 7.18 -18.17
N TYR A 497 -1.15 5.89 -18.05
CA TYR A 497 -0.41 4.84 -18.74
C TYR A 497 -0.43 5.05 -20.26
N ASP A 498 -1.62 5.30 -20.83
CA ASP A 498 -1.80 5.52 -22.27
C ASP A 498 -1.04 6.75 -22.74
N LEU A 499 -1.10 7.86 -21.99
CA LEU A 499 -0.32 9.07 -22.30
C LEU A 499 1.18 8.79 -22.37
N LEU A 500 1.70 7.88 -21.54
CA LEU A 500 3.12 7.50 -21.55
C LEU A 500 3.42 6.44 -22.62
N ALA A 501 2.46 5.58 -22.99
CA ALA A 501 2.64 4.50 -23.95
C ALA A 501 3.21 5.01 -25.29
N PRO A 502 4.05 4.23 -26.00
CA PRO A 502 4.69 4.64 -27.25
C PRO A 502 3.73 5.17 -28.32
N PHE A 503 2.49 4.69 -28.33
CA PHE A 503 1.47 5.15 -29.27
C PHE A 503 1.16 6.65 -29.12
N TYR A 504 1.02 7.15 -27.88
CA TYR A 504 0.74 8.56 -27.61
C TYR A 504 2.00 9.38 -27.34
N HIS A 505 2.96 8.81 -26.59
CA HIS A 505 4.23 9.43 -26.20
C HIS A 505 4.07 10.90 -25.76
N ASN A 506 3.05 11.16 -24.93
CA ASN A 506 2.59 12.49 -24.56
C ASN A 506 2.93 12.83 -23.10
N LEU A 507 4.22 13.08 -22.85
CA LEU A 507 4.70 13.47 -21.53
C LEU A 507 4.08 14.79 -21.00
N PRO A 508 3.90 15.85 -21.82
CA PRO A 508 3.21 17.06 -21.39
C PRO A 508 1.78 16.79 -20.92
N GLY A 509 1.02 15.97 -21.66
CA GLY A 509 -0.33 15.55 -21.29
C GLY A 509 -0.37 14.81 -19.95
N ALA A 510 0.63 13.95 -19.68
CA ALA A 510 0.75 13.28 -18.39
C ALA A 510 1.03 14.26 -17.24
N LYS A 511 1.87 15.29 -17.45
CA LYS A 511 2.09 16.35 -16.45
C LYS A 511 0.80 17.12 -16.17
N ASP A 512 0.06 17.48 -17.23
CA ASP A 512 -1.18 18.24 -17.10
C ASP A 512 -2.32 17.42 -16.48
N TYR A 513 -2.35 16.11 -16.71
CA TYR A 513 -3.23 15.20 -15.99
C TYR A 513 -2.95 15.25 -14.48
N LEU A 514 -1.68 15.13 -14.06
CA LEU A 514 -1.30 15.18 -12.65
C LEU A 514 -1.56 16.55 -12.00
N ARG A 515 -1.35 17.66 -12.73
CA ARG A 515 -1.63 19.01 -12.22
C ARG A 515 -3.12 19.26 -11.98
N ARG A 516 -3.99 18.70 -12.84
CA ARG A 516 -5.45 18.91 -12.77
C ARG A 516 -6.17 17.91 -11.88
N SER A 517 -5.60 16.72 -11.68
CA SER A 517 -6.24 15.66 -10.91
C SER A 517 -6.20 15.94 -9.41
N PRO A 518 -7.35 15.88 -8.69
CA PRO A 518 -7.36 16.04 -7.24
C PRO A 518 -6.52 14.97 -6.55
N LEU A 519 -5.74 15.35 -5.53
CA LEU A 519 -4.89 14.41 -4.79
C LEU A 519 -5.66 13.21 -4.23
N GLY A 520 -6.86 13.45 -3.68
CA GLY A 520 -7.69 12.38 -3.12
C GLY A 520 -8.21 11.38 -4.16
N TYR A 521 -8.29 11.78 -5.44
CA TYR A 521 -8.58 10.87 -6.54
C TYR A 521 -7.34 10.06 -6.92
N LEU A 522 -6.18 10.73 -7.09
CA LEU A 522 -4.91 10.07 -7.42
C LEU A 522 -4.49 9.03 -6.36
N GLN A 523 -4.70 9.32 -5.07
CA GLN A 523 -4.43 8.38 -3.98
C GLN A 523 -5.23 7.08 -4.09
N ARG A 524 -6.36 7.11 -4.80
CA ARG A 524 -7.24 5.95 -5.06
C ARG A 524 -7.10 5.41 -6.49
N CYS A 525 -6.06 5.82 -7.21
CA CYS A 525 -5.71 5.23 -8.50
C CYS A 525 -4.87 3.97 -8.31
N LEU A 526 -5.02 2.99 -9.20
CA LEU A 526 -4.15 1.83 -9.35
C LEU A 526 -3.24 2.04 -10.56
N HIS A 527 -1.95 2.18 -10.30
CA HIS A 527 -0.92 2.43 -11.30
C HIS A 527 -0.25 1.11 -11.70
N PHE A 528 -0.14 0.84 -12.99
CA PHE A 528 0.53 -0.34 -13.53
C PHE A 528 1.30 0.05 -14.80
N ILE A 529 2.38 -0.67 -15.10
CA ILE A 529 3.09 -0.60 -16.39
C ILE A 529 2.85 -1.84 -17.25
N GLU A 530 2.34 -2.91 -16.65
CA GLU A 530 1.84 -4.08 -17.36
C GLU A 530 0.80 -4.82 -16.50
N ASN A 531 -0.11 -5.53 -17.15
CA ASN A 531 -1.07 -6.44 -16.53
C ASN A 531 -1.40 -7.60 -17.49
N HIS A 532 -2.54 -8.27 -17.31
CA HIS A 532 -2.93 -9.42 -18.12
C HIS A 532 -3.47 -9.07 -19.52
N ASP A 533 -3.86 -7.81 -19.75
CA ASP A 533 -4.43 -7.31 -21.01
C ASP A 533 -3.46 -6.41 -21.78
N THR A 534 -2.37 -5.96 -21.15
CA THR A 534 -1.34 -5.17 -21.83
C THR A 534 -0.16 -6.02 -22.27
N GLN A 535 0.57 -5.51 -23.26
CA GLN A 535 1.89 -6.03 -23.61
C GLN A 535 2.84 -5.98 -22.40
N ARG A 536 3.81 -6.91 -22.34
CA ARG A 536 4.91 -6.83 -21.36
C ARG A 536 5.66 -5.51 -21.50
N ALA A 537 5.92 -4.84 -20.40
CA ALA A 537 6.53 -3.51 -20.32
C ALA A 537 7.89 -3.44 -21.02
N ARG A 538 8.69 -4.52 -20.95
CA ARG A 538 9.99 -4.59 -21.66
C ARG A 538 9.85 -4.68 -23.18
N ILE A 539 8.70 -5.11 -23.68
CA ILE A 539 8.40 -5.15 -25.12
C ILE A 539 7.74 -3.84 -25.54
N GLU A 540 6.77 -3.35 -24.77
CA GLU A 540 6.06 -2.11 -25.05
C GLU A 540 6.99 -0.89 -24.98
N PHE A 541 7.66 -0.68 -23.85
CA PHE A 541 8.47 0.51 -23.59
C PHE A 541 9.96 0.33 -23.85
N LYS A 542 10.41 -0.90 -24.14
CA LYS A 542 11.82 -1.23 -24.40
C LYS A 542 12.76 -0.64 -23.34
N GLU A 543 13.73 0.19 -23.74
CA GLU A 543 14.70 0.86 -22.86
C GLU A 543 14.05 1.84 -21.88
N ALA A 544 12.86 2.36 -22.21
CA ALA A 544 12.15 3.34 -21.40
C ALA A 544 11.31 2.70 -20.27
N ALA A 545 11.22 1.36 -20.19
CA ALA A 545 10.35 0.66 -19.23
C ALA A 545 10.61 1.05 -17.77
N GLN A 546 11.89 1.21 -17.38
CA GLN A 546 12.24 1.60 -16.03
C GLN A 546 11.89 3.07 -15.74
N ALA A 547 12.03 3.96 -16.74
CA ALA A 547 11.66 5.36 -16.63
C ALA A 547 10.15 5.52 -16.40
N VAL A 548 9.33 4.81 -17.19
CA VAL A 548 7.87 4.80 -17.00
C VAL A 548 7.47 4.21 -15.65
N ALA A 549 8.12 3.12 -15.22
CA ALA A 549 7.84 2.53 -13.91
C ALA A 549 8.19 3.50 -12.77
N ALA A 550 9.30 4.24 -12.88
CA ALA A 550 9.64 5.27 -11.91
C ALA A 550 8.56 6.36 -11.86
N ILE A 551 8.08 6.85 -13.00
CA ILE A 551 6.98 7.84 -13.06
C ILE A 551 5.73 7.29 -12.37
N LEU A 552 5.20 6.16 -12.84
CA LEU A 552 3.90 5.62 -12.40
C LEU A 552 3.90 5.11 -10.96
N TYR A 553 5.03 4.59 -10.45
CA TYR A 553 5.08 4.05 -9.09
C TYR A 553 5.53 5.05 -8.03
N THR A 554 5.95 6.27 -8.39
CA THR A 554 6.32 7.32 -7.42
C THR A 554 5.36 8.50 -7.36
N ILE A 555 4.26 8.49 -8.14
CA ILE A 555 3.10 9.40 -7.97
C ILE A 555 2.14 8.89 -6.87
N PRO A 556 1.20 9.72 -6.36
CA PRO A 556 0.19 9.26 -5.42
C PRO A 556 -0.69 8.17 -6.03
N GLY A 557 -0.99 7.13 -5.25
CA GLY A 557 -1.81 5.99 -5.67
C GLY A 557 -1.16 4.65 -5.33
N ASN A 558 -1.68 3.60 -5.96
CA ASN A 558 -1.43 2.21 -5.60
C ASN A 558 -0.62 1.50 -6.69
N PRO A 559 0.65 1.13 -6.45
CA PRO A 559 1.44 0.38 -7.41
C PRO A 559 0.95 -1.07 -7.55
N LEU A 560 0.62 -1.48 -8.76
CA LEU A 560 0.35 -2.85 -9.16
C LEU A 560 1.55 -3.39 -9.95
N PHE A 561 2.12 -4.50 -9.48
CA PHE A 561 3.14 -5.26 -10.19
C PHE A 561 2.54 -6.54 -10.72
N TYR A 562 2.86 -6.89 -11.97
CA TYR A 562 2.38 -8.14 -12.56
C TYR A 562 3.41 -9.27 -12.43
N GLN A 563 2.93 -10.51 -12.34
CA GLN A 563 3.77 -11.70 -12.27
C GLN A 563 4.82 -11.73 -13.40
N GLY A 564 6.09 -11.81 -13.01
CA GLY A 564 7.25 -11.84 -13.91
C GLY A 564 7.84 -10.45 -14.25
N GLN A 565 7.15 -9.35 -13.90
CA GLN A 565 7.62 -7.99 -14.20
C GLN A 565 8.97 -7.68 -13.55
N ILE A 566 9.15 -8.07 -12.27
CA ILE A 566 10.40 -7.85 -11.53
C ILE A 566 11.55 -8.61 -12.20
N GLU A 567 11.30 -9.84 -12.64
CA GLU A 567 12.26 -10.65 -13.36
C GLU A 567 12.51 -10.17 -14.80
N GLY A 568 11.73 -9.20 -15.29
CA GLY A 568 11.83 -8.67 -16.64
C GLY A 568 11.34 -9.63 -17.71
N ALA A 569 10.24 -10.34 -17.43
CA ALA A 569 9.57 -11.24 -18.36
C ALA A 569 9.18 -10.53 -19.67
N THR A 570 9.28 -11.25 -20.78
CA THR A 570 8.97 -10.76 -22.13
C THR A 570 7.87 -11.57 -22.81
N GLN A 571 7.66 -12.82 -22.38
CA GLN A 571 6.55 -13.64 -22.86
C GLN A 571 5.20 -13.21 -22.26
N PRO A 572 4.12 -13.29 -23.05
CA PRO A 572 2.79 -12.88 -22.61
C PRO A 572 2.27 -13.81 -21.50
N LEU A 573 1.61 -13.21 -20.50
CA LEU A 573 0.83 -13.92 -19.48
C LEU A 573 -0.56 -13.29 -19.46
N THR A 574 -1.57 -14.04 -19.88
CA THR A 574 -2.92 -13.49 -20.10
C THR A 574 -3.96 -14.38 -19.43
N ALA A 575 -5.24 -14.05 -19.62
CA ALA A 575 -6.35 -14.89 -19.19
C ALA A 575 -6.35 -16.30 -19.82
N SER A 576 -5.69 -16.51 -20.97
CA SER A 576 -5.68 -17.79 -21.70
C SER A 576 -4.27 -18.39 -21.91
N ILE A 577 -3.23 -17.67 -21.49
CA ILE A 577 -1.82 -18.10 -21.60
C ILE A 577 -1.21 -18.14 -20.20
N ILE A 578 -0.89 -19.34 -19.72
CA ILE A 578 -0.42 -19.58 -18.33
C ILE A 578 0.98 -20.21 -18.24
N THR A 579 1.69 -20.32 -19.37
CA THR A 579 3.05 -20.91 -19.48
C THR A 579 4.24 -19.92 -19.57
N PRO A 580 4.12 -18.62 -19.26
CA PRO A 580 5.23 -17.70 -19.52
C PRO A 580 6.46 -18.09 -18.70
N GLY A 581 7.62 -17.94 -19.31
CA GLY A 581 8.89 -18.09 -18.62
C GLY A 581 9.55 -19.46 -18.75
N ILE A 582 8.96 -20.42 -19.50
CA ILE A 582 9.68 -21.64 -19.86
C ILE A 582 10.85 -21.26 -20.79
N GLY A 583 12.05 -21.28 -20.23
CA GLY A 583 13.28 -20.90 -20.93
C GLY A 583 13.62 -19.41 -20.90
N GLU A 584 12.82 -18.54 -20.26
CA GLU A 584 13.22 -17.14 -20.08
C GLU A 584 14.30 -17.00 -19.00
N THR A 585 15.32 -16.22 -19.31
CA THR A 585 16.35 -15.85 -18.34
C THR A 585 15.94 -14.57 -17.61
N VAL A 586 16.21 -14.52 -16.31
CA VAL A 586 15.95 -13.33 -15.49
C VAL A 586 16.81 -12.16 -15.98
N ASN A 587 16.19 -11.02 -16.27
CA ASN A 587 16.92 -9.80 -16.53
C ASN A 587 17.43 -9.21 -15.20
N LEU A 588 18.74 -9.27 -14.99
CA LEU A 588 19.36 -8.85 -13.73
C LEU A 588 19.25 -7.34 -13.47
N GLU A 589 19.27 -6.54 -14.53
CA GLU A 589 19.16 -5.08 -14.44
C GLU A 589 17.75 -4.66 -14.03
N ALA A 590 16.72 -5.19 -14.70
CA ALA A 590 15.32 -5.00 -14.33
C ALA A 590 15.05 -5.46 -12.90
N ARG A 591 15.56 -6.64 -12.52
CA ARG A 591 15.40 -7.18 -11.17
C ARG A 591 16.00 -6.26 -10.11
N GLU A 592 17.22 -5.77 -10.32
CA GLU A 592 17.87 -4.89 -9.34
C GLU A 592 17.18 -3.52 -9.28
N PHE A 593 16.77 -2.97 -10.43
CA PHE A 593 15.99 -1.73 -10.48
C PHE A 593 14.68 -1.86 -9.69
N TYR A 594 13.85 -2.87 -10.00
CA TYR A 594 12.56 -3.03 -9.33
C TYR A 594 12.70 -3.37 -7.85
N ARG A 595 13.71 -4.14 -7.45
CA ARG A 595 13.99 -4.42 -6.03
C ARG A 595 14.30 -3.13 -5.26
N LYS A 596 15.11 -2.23 -5.84
CA LYS A 596 15.40 -0.92 -5.25
C LYS A 596 14.16 -0.04 -5.24
N LEU A 597 13.43 0.04 -6.36
CA LEU A 597 12.22 0.84 -6.47
C LEU A 597 11.16 0.42 -5.46
N LEU A 598 10.91 -0.89 -5.30
CA LEU A 598 10.00 -1.44 -4.28
C LEU A 598 10.39 -1.01 -2.86
N CYS A 599 11.69 -1.03 -2.54
CA CYS A 599 12.17 -0.56 -1.24
C CYS A 599 11.88 0.95 -1.04
N ILE A 600 12.07 1.74 -2.09
CA ILE A 600 11.88 3.21 -2.07
C ILE A 600 10.39 3.56 -1.93
N ILE A 601 9.51 3.00 -2.77
CA ILE A 601 8.08 3.33 -2.80
C ILE A 601 7.31 2.81 -1.57
N ASN A 602 7.95 1.96 -0.76
CA ASN A 602 7.43 1.56 0.54
C ASN A 602 7.52 2.68 1.60
N GLU A 603 8.30 3.75 1.37
CA GLU A 603 8.41 4.86 2.31
C GLU A 603 7.10 5.67 2.44
N PRO A 604 6.76 6.18 3.63
CA PRO A 604 5.52 6.92 3.88
C PRO A 604 5.28 8.10 2.93
N VAL A 605 6.34 8.75 2.46
CA VAL A 605 6.25 9.91 1.54
C VAL A 605 5.60 9.55 0.21
N PHE A 606 5.79 8.32 -0.30
CA PHE A 606 5.17 7.90 -1.56
C PHE A 606 3.71 7.49 -1.38
N ARG A 607 3.32 7.09 -0.17
CA ARG A 607 1.95 6.71 0.16
C ARG A 607 1.09 7.92 0.52
N TYR A 608 1.58 8.75 1.45
CA TYR A 608 0.79 9.82 2.07
C TYR A 608 1.21 11.22 1.61
N GLY A 609 2.32 11.34 0.89
CA GLY A 609 2.86 12.65 0.53
C GLY A 609 2.05 13.34 -0.55
N ASN A 610 2.01 14.67 -0.46
CA ASN A 610 1.50 15.54 -1.50
C ASN A 610 2.34 15.40 -2.78
N LEU A 611 1.80 15.89 -3.90
CA LEU A 611 2.45 15.94 -5.21
C LEU A 611 2.56 17.38 -5.67
N SER A 612 3.72 17.78 -6.18
CA SER A 612 3.93 19.07 -6.86
C SER A 612 4.70 18.84 -8.15
N VAL A 613 4.01 18.91 -9.29
CA VAL A 613 4.63 18.79 -10.62
C VAL A 613 5.40 20.08 -10.92
N LEU A 614 6.65 19.94 -11.38
CA LEU A 614 7.53 21.06 -11.68
C LEU A 614 7.55 21.35 -13.18
N ASP A 615 7.86 22.61 -13.50
CA ASP A 615 8.15 22.99 -14.87
C ASP A 615 9.54 22.45 -15.27
N SER A 616 9.58 21.79 -16.41
CA SER A 616 10.75 21.10 -16.94
C SER A 616 10.60 20.93 -18.45
N PRO A 617 11.70 20.65 -19.18
CA PRO A 617 11.63 20.33 -20.61
C PRO A 617 10.60 19.24 -20.93
N ASN A 618 10.12 19.21 -22.18
CA ASN A 618 9.05 18.31 -22.62
C ASN A 618 9.44 16.83 -22.50
N GLU A 619 10.73 16.55 -22.52
CA GLU A 619 11.34 15.22 -22.40
C GLU A 619 11.54 14.80 -20.95
N VAL A 620 11.47 15.73 -19.99
CA VAL A 620 11.79 15.45 -18.58
C VAL A 620 10.54 15.54 -17.73
N PHE A 621 10.25 14.48 -16.97
CA PHE A 621 9.21 14.46 -15.95
C PHE A 621 9.84 14.79 -14.59
N ALA A 622 9.49 15.96 -14.02
CA ALA A 622 10.02 16.44 -12.76
C ALA A 622 8.89 16.77 -11.77
N TYR A 623 8.97 16.25 -10.55
CA TYR A 623 7.99 16.54 -9.50
C TYR A 623 8.54 16.26 -8.11
N VAL A 624 7.86 16.80 -7.10
CA VAL A 624 8.19 16.60 -5.70
C VAL A 624 7.09 15.84 -4.98
N ARG A 625 7.52 14.88 -4.14
CA ARG A 625 6.70 14.26 -3.11
C ARG A 625 7.08 14.82 -1.75
N HIS A 626 6.09 15.27 -0.99
CA HIS A 626 6.31 15.89 0.31
C HIS A 626 5.40 15.32 1.39
N TRP A 627 5.98 14.87 2.50
CA TRP A 627 5.23 14.38 3.66
C TRP A 627 5.98 14.71 4.94
N GLN A 628 5.35 15.46 5.85
CA GLN A 628 5.96 15.95 7.09
C GLN A 628 7.27 16.72 6.83
N ASP A 629 8.41 16.21 7.28
CA ASP A 629 9.75 16.78 7.04
C ASP A 629 10.46 16.13 5.84
N LYS A 630 9.84 15.13 5.22
CA LYS A 630 10.41 14.36 4.11
C LYS A 630 10.05 14.99 2.78
N VAL A 631 11.09 15.29 1.99
CA VAL A 631 10.97 15.81 0.63
C VAL A 631 11.76 14.91 -0.30
N ILE A 632 11.09 14.41 -1.35
CA ILE A 632 11.74 13.67 -2.44
C ILE A 632 11.51 14.43 -3.75
N LEU A 633 12.59 14.74 -4.48
CA LEU A 633 12.55 15.25 -5.84
C LEU A 633 12.75 14.09 -6.83
N ILE A 634 11.77 13.88 -7.70
CA ILE A 634 11.80 12.83 -8.72
C ILE A 634 12.08 13.49 -10.06
N LEU A 635 13.09 12.98 -10.77
CA LEU A 635 13.50 13.42 -12.09
C LEU A 635 13.60 12.21 -13.01
N VAL A 636 12.90 12.25 -14.14
CA VAL A 636 12.95 11.19 -15.14
C VAL A 636 13.13 11.82 -16.51
N ASN A 637 14.22 11.50 -17.20
CA ASN A 637 14.33 11.79 -18.63
C ASN A 637 13.57 10.70 -19.38
N TYR A 638 12.54 11.06 -20.14
CA TYR A 638 11.74 10.14 -20.95
C TYR A 638 12.12 10.21 -22.44
N SER A 639 13.37 10.57 -22.73
CA SER A 639 13.98 10.47 -24.04
C SER A 639 15.27 9.66 -23.99
N ASP A 640 15.75 9.21 -25.13
CA ASP A 640 17.04 8.54 -25.32
C ASP A 640 18.24 9.52 -25.34
N ASN A 641 17.96 10.82 -25.47
CA ASN A 641 18.97 11.86 -25.59
C ASN A 641 19.29 12.50 -24.23
N PRO A 642 20.54 12.96 -24.01
CA PRO A 642 20.85 13.75 -22.82
C PRO A 642 20.11 15.09 -22.82
N VAL A 643 19.49 15.45 -21.69
CA VAL A 643 18.73 16.70 -21.54
C VAL A 643 19.32 17.53 -20.38
N PRO A 644 19.82 18.76 -20.65
CA PRO A 644 20.19 19.68 -19.58
C PRO A 644 18.93 20.25 -18.92
N ILE A 645 18.93 20.31 -17.59
CA ILE A 645 17.83 20.84 -16.80
C ILE A 645 18.32 21.90 -15.82
N THR A 646 17.44 22.86 -15.56
CA THR A 646 17.52 23.82 -14.43
C THR A 646 16.12 23.94 -13.87
N LEU A 647 15.93 23.52 -12.61
CA LEU A 647 14.63 23.46 -11.96
C LEU A 647 14.59 24.45 -10.80
N SER A 648 13.61 25.34 -10.82
CA SER A 648 13.33 26.19 -9.66
C SER A 648 12.66 25.35 -8.57
N LEU A 649 13.23 25.38 -7.37
CA LEU A 649 12.59 24.82 -6.19
C LEU A 649 11.87 25.88 -5.34
N LYS A 650 11.75 27.11 -5.85
CA LYS A 650 10.99 28.18 -5.21
C LYS A 650 9.51 27.78 -5.15
N ASN A 651 8.86 27.99 -4.01
CA ASN A 651 7.43 27.71 -3.77
C ASN A 651 7.02 26.23 -3.78
N ILE A 652 7.98 25.30 -3.82
CA ILE A 652 7.72 23.90 -3.45
C ILE A 652 7.62 23.86 -1.91
N SER A 653 6.92 22.89 -1.32
CA SER A 653 6.71 22.73 0.13
C SER A 653 7.98 22.60 1.00
N ILE A 654 9.14 22.96 0.48
CA ILE A 654 10.44 23.01 1.14
C ILE A 654 10.67 24.46 1.54
N ASP A 655 10.74 24.74 2.84
CA ASP A 655 11.20 26.04 3.35
C ASP A 655 12.73 26.10 3.18
N ILE A 656 13.18 26.40 1.96
CA ILE A 656 14.60 26.55 1.67
C ILE A 656 15.05 27.86 2.30
N LYS A 657 16.01 27.78 3.22
CA LYS A 657 16.57 28.95 3.90
C LYS A 657 17.55 29.67 2.96
N ASP A 658 17.35 30.96 2.76
CA ASP A 658 18.28 31.81 1.99
C ASP A 658 19.54 32.10 2.81
N SER A 659 20.50 31.17 2.71
CA SER A 659 21.77 31.25 3.39
C SER A 659 22.84 30.50 2.61
N SER A 660 24.01 31.13 2.47
CA SER A 660 25.22 30.48 1.96
C SER A 660 25.81 29.46 2.93
N ASP A 661 25.43 29.53 4.21
CA ASP A 661 25.98 28.71 5.31
C ASP A 661 25.13 27.46 5.58
N ILE A 662 24.03 27.30 4.84
CA ILE A 662 23.15 26.14 4.91
C ILE A 662 23.30 25.38 3.61
N TYR A 663 23.58 24.08 3.73
CA TYR A 663 23.76 23.20 2.57
C TYR A 663 22.63 22.18 2.49
N TYR A 664 22.18 21.93 1.28
CA TYR A 664 21.20 20.91 0.95
C TYR A 664 21.89 19.74 0.27
N PHE A 665 21.63 18.55 0.78
CA PHE A 665 22.09 17.29 0.23
C PHE A 665 20.93 16.66 -0.52
N LEU A 666 21.14 16.36 -1.80
CA LEU A 666 20.18 15.68 -2.66
C LEU A 666 20.75 14.29 -2.97
N ALA A 667 20.36 13.29 -2.18
CA ALA A 667 20.88 11.93 -2.27
C ALA A 667 19.98 11.07 -3.15
N ASP A 668 20.50 10.58 -4.28
CA ASP A 668 19.78 9.66 -5.15
C ASP A 668 19.67 8.27 -4.53
N LYS A 669 18.43 7.85 -4.28
CA LYS A 669 18.11 6.58 -3.65
C LYS A 669 18.35 5.36 -4.56
N LEU A 670 18.44 5.56 -5.88
CA LEU A 670 18.73 4.47 -6.83
C LEU A 670 20.23 4.18 -6.97
N SER A 671 21.04 5.22 -7.22
CA SER A 671 22.48 5.09 -7.45
C SER A 671 23.35 5.29 -6.20
N GLY A 672 22.83 5.97 -5.17
CA GLY A 672 23.59 6.39 -3.99
C GLY A 672 24.44 7.66 -4.19
N ASN A 673 24.40 8.27 -5.38
CA ASN A 673 25.09 9.53 -5.65
C ASN A 673 24.45 10.68 -4.85
N THR A 674 25.23 11.67 -4.45
CA THR A 674 24.73 12.82 -3.70
C THR A 674 25.20 14.12 -4.34
N PHE A 675 24.27 15.05 -4.55
CA PHE A 675 24.56 16.42 -4.94
C PHE A 675 24.51 17.34 -3.71
N ILE A 676 25.35 18.37 -3.69
CA ILE A 676 25.44 19.32 -2.59
C ILE A 676 25.33 20.73 -3.17
N GLN A 677 24.40 21.53 -2.66
CA GLN A 677 24.21 22.92 -3.05
C GLN A 677 23.96 23.79 -1.81
N SER A 678 24.38 25.06 -1.83
CA SER A 678 24.03 25.99 -0.74
C SER A 678 22.57 26.43 -0.87
N GLY A 679 21.94 26.83 0.24
CA GLY A 679 20.55 27.28 0.27
C GLY A 679 20.34 28.50 -0.63
N SER A 680 21.28 29.45 -0.59
CA SER A 680 21.25 30.63 -1.46
C SER A 680 21.34 30.28 -2.95
N ASP A 681 22.15 29.28 -3.34
CA ASP A 681 22.31 28.85 -4.73
C ASP A 681 21.09 28.07 -5.21
N LEU A 682 20.61 27.12 -4.39
CA LEU A 682 19.41 26.34 -4.66
C LEU A 682 18.16 27.21 -4.80
N LEU A 683 18.06 28.28 -4.00
CA LEU A 683 17.01 29.28 -4.13
C LEU A 683 17.20 30.11 -5.40
N ASN A 684 18.34 30.77 -5.58
CA ASN A 684 18.49 31.79 -6.62
C ASN A 684 18.64 31.21 -8.02
N ASN A 685 19.39 30.11 -8.16
CA ASN A 685 19.75 29.50 -9.44
C ASN A 685 19.01 28.17 -9.70
N GLY A 686 18.46 27.54 -8.66
CA GLY A 686 17.74 26.27 -8.79
C GLY A 686 18.68 25.05 -8.82
N PHE A 687 18.08 23.87 -8.99
CA PHE A 687 18.83 22.62 -9.17
C PHE A 687 19.12 22.38 -10.66
N SER A 688 20.40 22.27 -11.03
CA SER A 688 20.83 22.06 -12.42
C SER A 688 21.67 20.80 -12.58
N CYS A 689 21.37 20.01 -13.61
CA CYS A 689 22.20 18.88 -14.04
C CYS A 689 21.89 18.49 -15.49
N THR A 690 22.71 17.62 -16.10
CA THR A 690 22.37 16.96 -17.36
C THR A 690 21.92 15.53 -17.10
N LEU A 691 20.69 15.21 -17.44
CA LEU A 691 20.14 13.85 -17.37
C LEU A 691 20.53 13.10 -18.64
N LYS A 692 21.16 11.92 -18.52
CA LYS A 692 21.36 11.00 -19.65
C LYS A 692 20.00 10.45 -20.14
N GLY A 693 19.99 9.84 -21.32
CA GLY A 693 18.81 9.16 -21.85
C GLY A 693 18.25 8.15 -20.84
N TYR A 694 16.93 8.18 -20.64
CA TYR A 694 16.19 7.35 -19.68
C TYR A 694 16.67 7.40 -18.23
N GLN A 695 17.49 8.41 -17.86
CA GLN A 695 18.04 8.52 -16.52
C GLN A 695 16.95 8.91 -15.51
N ILE A 696 16.99 8.25 -14.36
CA ILE A 696 16.09 8.45 -13.24
C ILE A 696 16.90 8.92 -12.05
N PHE A 697 16.44 9.97 -11.37
CA PHE A 697 16.87 10.31 -10.03
C PHE A 697 15.68 10.36 -9.09
N ILE A 698 15.84 9.73 -7.91
CA ILE A 698 14.90 9.85 -6.80
C ILE A 698 15.70 10.47 -5.64
N LEU A 699 15.69 11.80 -5.57
CA LEU A 699 16.56 12.59 -4.72
C LEU A 699 15.89 12.87 -3.37
N ASP A 700 16.44 12.30 -2.30
CA ASP A 700 16.10 12.61 -0.92
C ASP A 700 16.75 13.95 -0.53
N VAL A 701 15.94 14.95 -0.24
CA VAL A 701 16.41 16.32 0.03
C VAL A 701 16.49 16.56 1.54
N ALA A 702 17.70 16.84 2.04
CA ALA A 702 17.93 17.12 3.46
C ALA A 702 18.82 18.37 3.65
N SER A 703 18.45 19.24 4.59
CA SER A 703 19.25 20.42 4.96
C SER A 703 20.22 20.13 6.10
N TYR A 704 21.41 20.74 6.06
CA TYR A 704 22.37 20.79 7.14
C TYR A 704 22.74 22.24 7.45
N GLU A 705 22.67 22.61 8.73
CA GLU A 705 22.97 23.95 9.22
C GLU A 705 24.32 23.94 9.95
N HIS A 706 25.22 24.82 9.53
CA HIS A 706 26.59 24.87 10.02
C HIS A 706 26.65 25.57 11.40
N SER A 707 27.00 24.82 12.47
CA SER A 707 27.26 25.42 13.80
C SER A 707 28.74 25.81 13.92
N SER A 708 29.06 27.07 13.63
CA SER A 708 30.25 27.80 14.08
C SER A 708 31.57 27.00 14.27
N SER A 709 32.20 26.53 13.18
CA SER A 709 33.65 26.32 13.08
C SER A 709 34.05 26.10 11.61
N PRO A 710 35.08 26.77 11.07
CA PRO A 710 35.17 27.05 9.64
C PRO A 710 35.54 25.82 8.79
N ILE A 711 34.58 25.29 8.03
CA ILE A 711 34.87 24.37 6.90
C ILE A 711 35.48 25.22 5.78
N LYS A 712 36.82 25.29 5.73
CA LYS A 712 37.54 26.13 4.75
C LYS A 712 37.63 25.57 3.33
N ARG A 713 37.20 24.33 3.05
CA ARG A 713 37.06 23.76 1.69
C ARG A 713 36.39 22.39 1.71
N ILE A 714 35.36 22.18 0.92
CA ILE A 714 34.94 20.83 0.49
C ILE A 714 35.70 20.55 -0.81
N GLY A 715 36.78 19.76 -0.74
CA GLY A 715 37.51 19.31 -1.92
C GLY A 715 36.88 18.05 -2.50
N ILE A 716 36.34 18.12 -3.72
CA ILE A 716 35.91 16.93 -4.48
C ILE A 716 37.13 16.38 -5.21
N LEU A 717 37.68 15.27 -4.72
CA LEU A 717 38.66 14.48 -5.48
C LEU A 717 37.90 13.58 -6.45
N THR A 718 37.85 13.96 -7.73
CA THR A 718 37.33 13.10 -8.80
C THR A 718 38.35 12.01 -9.11
N GLY A 719 38.19 10.86 -8.47
CA GLY A 719 38.93 9.64 -8.75
C GLY A 719 38.13 8.43 -8.28
N GLY A 720 37.33 7.86 -9.17
CA GLY A 720 36.65 6.55 -9.06
C GLY A 720 36.29 6.02 -7.67
N ARG A 721 35.00 6.12 -7.32
CA ARG A 721 34.27 5.35 -6.28
C ARG A 721 34.26 5.83 -4.82
N GLN A 722 34.88 6.94 -4.45
CA GLN A 722 34.66 7.54 -3.12
C GLN A 722 34.61 9.07 -3.16
N VAL A 723 33.57 9.65 -2.56
CA VAL A 723 33.58 11.07 -2.17
C VAL A 723 34.25 11.14 -0.81
N GLN A 724 35.51 11.56 -0.76
CA GLN A 724 36.20 11.91 0.48
C GLN A 724 36.04 13.40 0.73
N VAL A 725 35.39 13.77 1.84
CA VAL A 725 35.38 15.17 2.33
C VAL A 725 36.68 15.40 3.09
N CYS A 726 37.62 16.13 2.49
CA CYS A 726 38.87 16.52 3.16
C CYS A 726 38.65 17.75 4.05
N TYR A 727 39.01 17.64 5.33
CA TYR A 727 39.04 18.75 6.28
C TYR A 727 40.48 19.24 6.45
N SER A 728 40.72 20.54 6.37
CA SER A 728 41.97 21.15 6.83
C SER A 728 41.76 21.74 8.22
N GLY A 729 41.85 20.92 9.25
CA GLY A 729 41.77 21.34 10.66
C GLY A 729 42.12 20.19 11.60
N ASN A 730 42.80 20.49 12.72
CA ASN A 730 43.36 19.52 13.66
C ASN A 730 42.33 18.85 14.61
N ASP A 731 41.04 18.90 14.31
CA ASP A 731 40.02 18.45 15.26
C ASP A 731 39.51 17.02 14.97
N ARG A 732 40.11 16.06 15.67
CA ARG A 732 39.92 14.61 15.49
C ARG A 732 38.50 14.13 15.86
N GLU A 733 37.79 14.89 16.69
CA GLU A 733 36.41 14.58 17.13
C GLU A 733 35.36 14.90 16.04
N GLU A 734 35.58 15.96 15.26
CA GLU A 734 34.65 16.40 14.22
C GLU A 734 34.75 15.51 12.95
N TYR A 735 35.96 15.00 12.67
CA TYR A 735 36.21 13.96 11.68
C TYR A 735 35.44 12.66 11.96
N LEU A 736 35.33 12.25 13.22
CA LEU A 736 34.63 11.03 13.63
C LEU A 736 33.11 11.19 13.55
N LYS A 737 32.56 12.32 13.99
CA LYS A 737 31.11 12.61 13.89
C LYS A 737 30.61 12.65 12.45
N THR A 738 31.41 13.19 11.53
CA THR A 738 31.00 13.34 10.12
C THR A 738 31.19 12.07 9.30
N ASN A 739 32.24 11.28 9.56
CA ASN A 739 32.35 9.93 9.00
C ASN A 739 31.26 8.98 9.52
N GLN A 740 30.72 9.22 10.73
CA GLN A 740 29.52 8.53 11.19
C GLN A 740 28.28 8.91 10.35
N ALA A 741 28.12 10.18 9.99
CA ALA A 741 27.03 10.62 9.11
C ALA A 741 27.14 10.05 7.69
N LEU A 742 28.35 9.98 7.12
CA LEU A 742 28.63 9.42 5.79
C LEU A 742 28.54 7.88 5.74
N SER A 743 28.98 7.17 6.79
CA SER A 743 28.86 5.70 6.88
C SER A 743 27.40 5.24 7.08
N THR A 744 26.56 6.07 7.69
CA THR A 744 25.12 5.78 7.85
C THR A 744 24.36 5.90 6.51
N LEU A 745 24.92 6.59 5.50
CA LEU A 745 24.36 6.67 4.15
C LEU A 745 24.78 5.50 3.24
N GLN A 746 25.87 4.80 3.56
CA GLN A 746 26.41 3.69 2.75
C GLN A 746 25.98 2.28 3.21
N SER A 747 25.37 2.12 4.39
CA SER A 747 25.07 0.79 4.97
C SER A 747 23.74 0.16 4.52
N SER A 748 23.20 0.52 3.35
CA SER A 748 21.93 -0.02 2.82
C SER A 748 22.10 -0.88 1.56
N SER A 749 23.15 -1.70 1.51
CA SER A 749 23.29 -2.77 0.51
C SER A 749 23.83 -4.06 1.16
N PRO A 750 23.21 -5.24 0.94
CA PRO A 750 23.76 -6.51 1.39
C PRO A 750 24.72 -7.05 0.32
N VAL A 751 26.03 -6.97 0.57
CA VAL A 751 27.02 -7.72 -0.21
C VAL A 751 27.75 -8.67 0.71
N GLU A 752 27.61 -9.96 0.40
CA GLU A 752 28.35 -11.08 0.97
C GLU A 752 29.86 -10.80 1.01
N SER A 753 30.46 -10.72 2.19
CA SER A 753 31.91 -10.78 2.32
C SER A 753 32.37 -12.24 2.36
N ARG A 754 32.78 -12.75 1.19
CA ARG A 754 33.58 -13.97 1.06
C ARG A 754 34.88 -13.83 1.86
N LYS A 755 35.17 -14.88 2.64
CA LYS A 755 36.43 -15.12 3.34
C LYS A 755 37.62 -15.07 2.37
N VAL A 756 38.64 -14.30 2.73
CA VAL A 756 40.02 -14.54 2.32
C VAL A 756 40.90 -14.32 3.55
N PHE A 757 41.47 -15.40 4.10
CA PHE A 757 42.82 -15.43 4.67
C PHE A 757 43.29 -16.88 4.71
N ALA A 758 44.48 -17.10 4.16
CA ALA A 758 45.17 -18.39 4.05
C ALA A 758 46.19 -18.55 5.20
N SER A 759 46.41 -19.83 5.60
CA SER A 759 47.63 -20.45 6.21
C SER A 759 48.27 -19.79 7.45
N SER A 760 48.71 -20.46 8.52
CA SER A 760 49.05 -21.86 8.83
C SER A 760 49.19 -22.03 10.37
N PRO A 761 49.45 -23.23 10.93
CA PRO A 761 48.92 -23.69 12.22
C PRO A 761 49.89 -23.58 13.42
N ILE A 762 49.34 -23.54 14.63
CA ILE A 762 50.03 -24.00 15.85
C ILE A 762 49.06 -24.83 16.71
N SER A 763 49.55 -26.01 17.07
CA SER A 763 49.00 -27.10 17.88
C SER A 763 48.76 -26.78 19.36
N GLY A 764 47.83 -27.50 20.00
CA GLY A 764 47.82 -27.69 21.45
C GLY A 764 46.54 -28.33 22.01
N ASN A 765 46.60 -29.63 22.31
CA ASN A 765 45.58 -30.46 22.97
C ASN A 765 45.44 -30.19 24.49
N GLY A 766 44.28 -30.57 25.06
CA GLY A 766 44.10 -30.93 26.49
C GLY A 766 42.87 -30.28 27.14
N ALA A 767 41.68 -30.90 27.13
CA ALA A 767 41.17 -31.90 28.09
C ALA A 767 40.81 -31.34 29.49
N ALA A 768 39.50 -31.32 29.83
CA ALA A 768 38.90 -32.05 30.97
C ALA A 768 37.59 -31.42 31.51
N ARG A 769 36.52 -32.24 31.46
CA ARG A 769 35.53 -32.54 32.52
C ARG A 769 35.26 -31.49 33.61
N LEU A 770 34.00 -31.04 33.70
CA LEU A 770 33.44 -30.44 34.91
C LEU A 770 32.31 -31.33 35.47
N GLU A 771 32.54 -31.80 36.69
CA GLU A 771 31.64 -32.60 37.51
C GLU A 771 30.41 -31.80 37.96
N ARG A 772 29.29 -32.50 38.10
CA ARG A 772 28.08 -32.00 38.75
C ARG A 772 28.29 -31.95 40.26
N THR A 773 28.21 -30.76 40.85
CA THR A 773 27.86 -30.57 42.26
C THR A 773 26.60 -29.73 42.37
N LYS A 774 25.59 -30.31 43.03
CA LYS A 774 24.37 -29.64 43.48
C LYS A 774 24.75 -28.68 44.61
N GLN A 775 24.61 -27.37 44.41
CA GLN A 775 24.49 -26.39 45.48
C GLN A 775 23.47 -25.32 45.07
N GLY A 776 22.71 -24.85 46.06
CA GLY A 776 21.43 -24.15 45.92
C GLY A 776 21.44 -22.95 44.98
N VAL A 777 20.32 -22.76 44.30
CA VAL A 777 20.04 -21.58 43.48
C VAL A 777 19.84 -20.40 44.43
N ASP A 778 20.88 -19.58 44.53
CA ASP A 778 20.88 -18.28 45.19
C ASP A 778 20.07 -17.30 44.32
N GLU A 779 19.05 -16.65 44.91
CA GLU A 779 18.16 -15.68 44.24
C GLU A 779 18.92 -14.48 43.64
N ASN A 780 20.18 -14.29 44.02
CA ASN A 780 21.07 -13.24 43.54
C ASN A 780 21.60 -13.41 42.09
N ILE A 781 21.35 -14.54 41.41
CA ILE A 781 21.82 -14.76 40.02
C ILE A 781 20.84 -14.18 38.99
N LYS A 782 19.54 -14.14 39.27
CA LYS A 782 18.55 -13.48 38.39
C LYS A 782 18.80 -11.97 38.29
N ASP A 783 19.11 -11.33 39.42
CA ASP A 783 19.38 -9.88 39.45
C ASP A 783 20.73 -9.52 38.81
N LYS A 784 21.74 -10.38 38.91
CA LYS A 784 23.03 -10.18 38.24
C LYS A 784 22.96 -10.42 36.73
N ILE A 785 22.12 -11.33 36.25
CA ILE A 785 21.90 -11.56 34.80
C ILE A 785 21.07 -10.42 34.19
N ILE A 786 20.10 -9.87 34.93
CA ILE A 786 19.34 -8.68 34.52
C ILE A 786 20.25 -7.44 34.51
N ALA A 787 21.07 -7.24 35.55
CA ALA A 787 22.01 -6.12 35.62
C ALA A 787 23.13 -6.18 34.56
N ALA A 788 23.66 -7.37 34.25
CA ALA A 788 24.66 -7.55 33.18
C ALA A 788 24.07 -7.34 31.77
N ARG A 789 22.79 -7.67 31.56
CA ARG A 789 22.08 -7.40 30.30
C ARG A 789 21.68 -5.94 30.12
N ILE A 790 21.37 -5.24 31.21
CA ILE A 790 21.13 -3.79 31.20
C ILE A 790 22.44 -3.03 30.96
N LYS A 791 23.57 -3.47 31.53
CA LYS A 791 24.87 -2.82 31.32
C LYS A 791 25.30 -2.82 29.84
N ASN A 792 25.07 -3.92 29.10
CA ASN A 792 25.27 -3.98 27.64
C ASN A 792 24.26 -3.14 26.82
N TRP A 793 23.21 -2.62 27.46
CA TRP A 793 22.22 -1.73 26.85
C TRP A 793 22.65 -0.25 26.91
N LEU A 794 23.59 0.09 27.81
CA LEU A 794 23.99 1.47 28.13
C LEU A 794 25.29 1.93 27.47
N ASP A 795 26.13 1.00 27.04
CA ASP A 795 27.43 1.29 26.43
C ASP A 795 27.34 1.53 24.90
N MET A 796 26.14 1.80 24.34
CA MET A 796 26.03 2.27 22.95
C MET A 796 26.11 3.80 22.91
N PRO A 797 27.10 4.39 22.22
CA PRO A 797 27.23 5.85 22.13
C PRO A 797 26.05 6.44 21.35
N VAL A 798 25.36 7.39 21.96
CA VAL A 798 24.30 8.20 21.33
C VAL A 798 24.93 9.48 20.78
N PRO A 799 24.86 9.77 19.46
CA PRO A 799 24.95 11.13 18.96
C PRO A 799 23.55 11.78 18.89
N PRO A 800 23.45 13.11 19.03
CA PRO A 800 22.18 13.82 19.10
C PRO A 800 21.59 14.05 17.69
N ARG A 801 20.26 13.94 17.60
CA ARG A 801 19.36 13.93 16.41
C ARG A 801 19.13 12.53 15.84
N ARG A 802 17.86 12.12 15.77
CA ARG A 802 17.26 10.86 15.24
C ARG A 802 16.95 9.79 16.30
N LEU A 803 15.68 9.75 16.72
CA LEU A 803 15.05 8.56 17.33
C LEU A 803 13.94 7.98 16.43
N GLY A 804 14.04 8.20 15.12
CA GLY A 804 13.42 7.34 14.11
C GLY A 804 14.43 6.28 13.68
N ASN A 805 14.08 5.00 13.82
CA ASN A 805 14.71 3.80 13.22
C ASN A 805 15.51 2.80 14.07
N ILE A 806 15.52 2.81 15.41
CA ILE A 806 16.26 1.75 16.14
C ILE A 806 15.42 1.09 17.25
N ILE A 807 14.50 0.21 16.86
CA ILE A 807 14.38 -1.10 17.50
C ILE A 807 14.20 -2.14 16.39
N SER A 808 15.31 -2.74 15.96
CA SER A 808 15.30 -3.79 14.96
C SER A 808 14.49 -5.00 15.47
N GLN A 809 13.70 -5.56 14.55
CA GLN A 809 12.73 -6.66 14.70
C GLN A 809 13.27 -7.86 15.51
N LYS A 810 14.58 -8.13 15.47
CA LYS A 810 15.26 -9.19 16.20
C LYS A 810 15.29 -9.02 17.74
N LYS A 811 15.19 -7.79 18.26
CA LYS A 811 15.13 -7.53 19.72
C LYS A 811 13.73 -7.74 20.31
N TRP A 812 12.67 -7.73 19.49
CA TRP A 812 11.28 -7.93 19.93
C TRP A 812 10.93 -9.41 20.13
N GLU A 813 11.43 -10.31 19.29
CA GLU A 813 11.22 -11.77 19.44
C GLU A 813 11.86 -12.33 20.72
N THR A 814 12.95 -11.73 21.19
CA THR A 814 13.60 -12.12 22.44
C THR A 814 12.81 -11.69 23.69
N LEU A 815 11.98 -10.64 23.57
CA LEU A 815 11.11 -10.16 24.65
C LEU A 815 9.80 -10.98 24.73
N GLU A 816 9.21 -11.39 23.61
CA GLU A 816 8.02 -12.26 23.59
C GLU A 816 8.30 -13.66 24.16
N GLY A 817 9.51 -14.20 23.97
CA GLY A 817 9.92 -15.47 24.57
C GLY A 817 10.19 -15.44 26.08
N LEU A 818 10.34 -14.25 26.69
CA LEU A 818 10.63 -14.09 28.12
C LEU A 818 9.37 -13.90 28.99
N PHE A 819 8.21 -13.64 28.39
CA PHE A 819 6.95 -13.35 29.11
C PHE A 819 5.77 -14.25 28.69
N SER A 820 6.02 -15.28 27.89
CA SER A 820 5.05 -16.36 27.64
C SER A 820 5.08 -17.46 28.71
N GLN A 821 5.95 -17.31 29.72
CA GLN A 821 5.92 -18.07 30.97
C GLN A 821 5.78 -17.08 32.13
N ASP A 822 4.68 -17.25 32.87
CA ASP A 822 4.14 -16.49 34.02
C ASP A 822 3.32 -15.20 33.75
#